data_AF-A0A1R0LEG4-F1
#
_entry.id   AF-A0A1R0LEG4-F1
#
_cell.length_a   1.000
_cell.length_b   1.000
_cell.length_c   1.000
_cell.angle_alpha   90.00
_cell.angle_beta   90.00
_cell.angle_gamma   90.00
#
_symmetry.space_group_name_H-M   'P 1'
#
loop_
_entity.id
_entity.type
_entity.pdbx_description
1 polymer ?
#
loop_
_entity_poly.entity_id
_entity_poly.type
_entity_poly.pdbx_seq_one_letter_code
_entity_poly.pdbx_strand_id
1 'polypeptide(L)'
;MARQTGSDGRPHSTNIAVDCTAEYLIQIGILEGDLNLTLRVEPPPPDDDAPLAAAERRLARSLLYRWRTEADAWDMTDPEPLPVRWTPSRQVRSAGEHVPAGSGADTIAGTFLGLPPRRRLVVLGTAGSGKTVLSVLLTLELLARRLTQGEDGVPVPLVLSLESWDTRRQSLTEWLVDRLRQDHPGLPPVDGVHPARRLVLERRVLPVLDGLDELPEHRRAEVLDALNAGLGGEGDAVLVSRTDEYARLDQEGKGLRHATVIESLPLRPDEVANYLRRARPPARAAAWARLLETLQKEPSAPVARALSSPLMVWLVRRSYERHPADPRELVDRERFPTRDAVEAHLLDRIVPAAFPPLPANPGRLHPPRTWDAERAGAWLSYLALLLSRREESELAWWRLHMAPLPRLLALPALLTTGILLSFVIKAGMSGYADASPLGDISVTYAVTGGVVFAAVARSVTASWFGQRLAEPRRSANPLLFIQALRSLDRHARVGPQVRLAALTGGPVLVVLLLALYVFVGRDPALVWFSVGGVLPVLLMIVYAAPADTVDAATPDELLRGEQSALITTVTLVAPLIGAGAGAFFWLNGGSGGWEAAVGSWAGASAMLVLLSPWSRWTLARCSLAATGRAPWPLMAFLRDARTAGLLQVSGGTYRFRNRRLQEHLAGQRAEERGTAASSEPAPLPALADSRRFTVERTADHYRLRGRSRRLPLAHWTALGTIMGFFVVRFSVSGQWQDPATWLVLLFWPFVGALITVAGFLMPRRRMELELTRDGVTSVIGRGRRSYEWRHVEEITVRRAIVRGRDARFYALQVRLLADAPRPPRRSRMGEGWFFVLPLGLSSRVDPQLAAALADFAGPRWTSSSGGR
;
A
#
# COMPACT_ATOMS: atom_id res chain seq x y z
N MET A 1 39.71 -32.76 10.90
CA MET A 1 38.75 -32.85 12.04
C MET A 1 39.49 -33.42 13.24
N ALA A 2 39.79 -32.61 14.25
CA ALA A 2 40.29 -33.08 15.53
C ALA A 2 39.23 -32.74 16.58
N ARG A 3 38.70 -33.73 17.31
CA ARG A 3 37.84 -33.47 18.48
C ARG A 3 38.74 -33.17 19.66
N GLN A 4 38.74 -31.93 20.13
CA GLN A 4 39.24 -31.61 21.46
C GLN A 4 38.06 -31.41 22.41
N THR A 5 38.09 -32.11 23.53
CA THR A 5 37.16 -31.92 24.64
C THR A 5 37.70 -30.78 25.53
N GLY A 6 36.90 -29.72 25.72
CA GLY A 6 37.20 -28.68 26.70
C GLY A 6 37.04 -29.18 28.14
N SER A 7 37.56 -28.43 29.11
CA SER A 7 37.57 -28.76 30.54
C SER A 7 36.21 -29.08 31.16
N ASP A 8 35.13 -28.64 30.51
CA ASP A 8 33.75 -28.73 31.03
C ASP A 8 32.97 -29.93 30.44
N GLY A 9 33.65 -30.82 29.71
CA GLY A 9 33.04 -32.04 29.14
C GLY A 9 32.05 -31.81 28.00
N ARG A 10 31.81 -30.56 27.58
CA ARG A 10 30.94 -30.22 26.44
C ARG A 10 31.70 -30.34 25.12
N PRO A 11 31.11 -30.94 24.06
CA PRO A 11 31.74 -31.04 22.77
C PRO A 11 31.78 -29.67 22.09
N HIS A 12 32.95 -29.02 22.06
CA HIS A 12 33.22 -27.87 21.21
C HIS A 12 33.77 -28.36 19.87
N SER A 13 32.96 -28.29 18.82
CA SER A 13 33.41 -28.57 17.46
C SER A 13 33.99 -27.30 16.83
N THR A 14 35.31 -27.14 16.86
CA THR A 14 35.99 -26.08 16.10
C THR A 14 36.33 -26.61 14.71
N ASN A 15 35.58 -26.18 13.70
CA ASN A 15 35.89 -26.49 12.30
C ASN A 15 36.88 -25.44 11.77
N ILE A 16 38.16 -25.78 11.79
CA ILE A 16 39.21 -24.96 11.17
C ILE A 16 39.50 -25.54 9.79
N ALA A 17 39.24 -24.75 8.77
CA ALA A 17 39.52 -25.09 7.38
C ALA A 17 40.59 -24.12 6.88
N VAL A 18 41.76 -24.64 6.51
CA VAL A 18 42.92 -23.87 6.03
C VAL A 18 43.22 -24.32 4.62
N ASP A 19 43.45 -23.38 3.70
CA ASP A 19 43.77 -23.62 2.28
C ASP A 19 42.75 -24.47 1.51
N CYS A 20 41.46 -24.22 1.72
CA CYS A 20 40.39 -24.90 0.99
C CYS A 20 39.35 -23.92 0.42
N THR A 21 38.90 -24.17 -0.81
CA THR A 21 37.77 -23.49 -1.44
C THR A 21 36.48 -24.23 -1.08
N ALA A 22 35.67 -23.64 -0.20
CA ALA A 22 34.34 -24.16 0.13
C ALA A 22 33.27 -23.36 -0.61
N GLU A 23 32.61 -23.98 -1.58
CA GLU A 23 31.52 -23.34 -2.35
C GLU A 23 30.19 -23.37 -1.57
N TYR A 24 30.03 -24.35 -0.67
CA TYR A 24 28.87 -24.48 0.23
C TYR A 24 29.34 -24.91 1.62
N LEU A 25 28.76 -24.29 2.66
CA LEU A 25 28.85 -24.76 4.04
C LEU A 25 27.42 -25.13 4.49
N ILE A 26 27.15 -26.43 4.64
CA ILE A 26 25.84 -26.92 5.06
C ILE A 26 25.95 -27.39 6.50
N GLN A 27 25.20 -26.76 7.41
CA GLN A 27 25.14 -27.12 8.82
C GLN A 27 23.79 -27.77 9.14
N ILE A 28 23.82 -28.90 9.85
CA ILE A 28 22.63 -29.66 10.27
C ILE A 28 22.73 -29.89 11.79
N GLY A 29 21.81 -29.31 12.58
CA GLY A 29 21.74 -29.45 14.05
C GLY A 29 21.65 -28.11 14.81
N ILE A 30 21.35 -28.17 16.11
CA ILE A 30 21.31 -26.99 17.02
C ILE A 30 22.68 -26.87 17.73
N LEU A 31 23.34 -25.72 17.61
CA LEU A 31 24.51 -25.36 18.41
C LEU A 31 24.06 -24.55 19.63
N GLU A 32 24.39 -25.02 20.83
CA GLU A 32 24.40 -24.17 22.02
C GLU A 32 25.83 -23.59 22.18
N GLY A 33 26.08 -22.44 21.57
CA GLY A 33 27.36 -21.72 21.64
C GLY A 33 27.63 -20.83 20.41
N ASP A 34 28.60 -19.93 20.52
CA ASP A 34 28.97 -19.00 19.44
C ASP A 34 29.70 -19.70 18.28
N LEU A 35 29.22 -19.49 17.05
CA LEU A 35 29.87 -19.96 15.83
C LEU A 35 30.87 -18.90 15.36
N ASN A 36 32.17 -19.12 15.60
CA ASN A 36 33.23 -18.24 15.12
C ASN A 36 33.78 -18.75 13.78
N LEU A 37 33.36 -18.11 12.69
CA LEU A 37 33.88 -18.34 11.32
C LEU A 37 34.94 -17.30 10.99
N THR A 38 36.21 -17.71 10.91
CA THR A 38 37.31 -16.83 10.49
C THR A 38 37.67 -17.13 9.04
N LEU A 39 37.05 -16.39 8.12
CA LEU A 39 37.37 -16.48 6.69
C LEU A 39 38.59 -15.59 6.40
N ARG A 40 39.76 -16.19 6.22
CA ARG A 40 40.89 -15.49 5.59
C ARG A 40 40.69 -15.53 4.08
N VAL A 41 40.16 -14.45 3.51
CA VAL A 41 40.21 -14.22 2.07
C VAL A 41 41.51 -13.47 1.80
N GLU A 42 42.46 -14.13 1.14
CA GLU A 42 43.66 -13.46 0.65
C GLU A 42 43.22 -12.40 -0.38
N PRO A 43 43.61 -11.12 -0.22
CA PRO A 43 43.17 -10.08 -1.14
C PRO A 43 43.75 -10.38 -2.53
N PRO A 44 42.93 -10.38 -3.60
CA PRO A 44 43.48 -10.44 -4.94
C PRO A 44 44.43 -9.25 -5.16
N PRO A 45 45.46 -9.41 -6.02
CA PRO A 45 46.40 -8.32 -6.32
C PRO A 45 45.65 -7.06 -6.78
N PRO A 46 46.22 -5.86 -6.54
CA PRO A 46 45.55 -4.60 -6.77
C PRO A 46 45.38 -4.38 -8.28
N ASP A 47 44.19 -4.68 -8.76
CA ASP A 47 43.61 -4.11 -9.96
C ASP A 47 42.55 -3.13 -9.47
N ASP A 48 42.61 -1.85 -9.88
CA ASP A 48 41.71 -0.80 -9.36
C ASP A 48 40.23 -1.11 -9.60
N ASP A 49 39.93 -2.01 -10.55
CA ASP A 49 38.58 -2.50 -10.85
C ASP A 49 38.19 -3.81 -10.13
N ALA A 50 39.12 -4.51 -9.45
CA ALA A 50 38.81 -5.77 -8.77
C ALA A 50 37.69 -5.65 -7.71
N PRO A 51 37.65 -4.59 -6.87
CA PRO A 51 36.57 -4.41 -5.90
C PRO A 51 35.21 -4.15 -6.57
N LEU A 52 35.19 -3.37 -7.65
CA LEU A 52 33.96 -3.06 -8.38
C LEU A 52 33.44 -4.28 -9.15
N ALA A 53 34.34 -5.03 -9.80
CA ALA A 53 34.01 -6.29 -10.46
C ALA A 53 33.47 -7.33 -9.45
N ALA A 54 34.01 -7.38 -8.23
CA ALA A 54 33.49 -8.23 -7.16
C ALA A 54 32.08 -7.82 -6.74
N ALA A 55 31.84 -6.50 -6.57
CA ALA A 55 30.50 -5.97 -6.28
C ALA A 55 29.50 -6.29 -7.39
N GLU A 56 29.90 -6.11 -8.64
CA GLU A 56 29.08 -6.38 -9.80
C GLU A 56 28.75 -7.88 -9.94
N ARG A 57 29.72 -8.78 -9.77
CA ARG A 57 29.48 -10.23 -9.76
C ARG A 57 28.55 -10.62 -8.61
N ARG A 58 28.70 -10.01 -7.43
CA ARG A 58 27.80 -10.25 -6.29
C ARG A 58 26.38 -9.77 -6.58
N LEU A 59 26.23 -8.60 -7.20
CA LEU A 59 24.94 -8.07 -7.65
C LEU A 59 24.28 -9.03 -8.66
N ALA A 60 25.00 -9.41 -9.72
CA ALA A 60 24.52 -10.31 -10.75
C ALA A 60 24.07 -11.67 -10.17
N ARG A 61 24.87 -12.29 -9.28
CA ARG A 61 24.49 -13.55 -8.61
C ARG A 61 23.23 -13.39 -7.76
N SER A 62 23.12 -12.27 -7.03
CA SER A 62 21.94 -12.01 -6.19
C SER A 62 20.66 -11.83 -7.03
N LEU A 63 20.77 -11.17 -8.18
CA LEU A 63 19.67 -10.97 -9.12
C LEU A 63 19.29 -12.28 -9.81
N LEU A 64 20.27 -13.09 -10.22
CA LEU A 64 20.03 -14.40 -10.82
C LEU A 64 19.25 -15.30 -9.86
N TYR A 65 19.69 -15.38 -8.59
CA TYR A 65 18.98 -16.16 -7.58
C TYR A 65 17.54 -15.67 -7.37
N ARG A 66 17.36 -14.34 -7.24
CA ARG A 66 16.04 -13.72 -7.04
C ARG A 66 15.10 -14.02 -8.21
N TRP A 67 15.53 -13.76 -9.44
CA TRP A 67 14.68 -13.94 -10.64
C TRP A 67 14.48 -15.40 -10.99
N ARG A 68 15.44 -16.29 -10.70
CA ARG A 68 15.26 -17.74 -10.87
C ARG A 68 14.21 -18.27 -9.92
N THR A 69 14.25 -17.86 -8.65
CA THR A 69 13.19 -18.18 -7.67
C THR A 69 11.82 -17.68 -8.15
N GLU A 70 11.77 -16.48 -8.73
CA GLU A 70 10.53 -15.87 -9.23
C GLU A 70 9.99 -16.56 -10.50
N ALA A 71 10.88 -17.05 -11.37
CA ALA A 71 10.56 -17.82 -12.59
C ALA A 71 10.18 -19.27 -12.27
N ASP A 72 10.84 -19.90 -11.30
CA ASP A 72 10.51 -21.24 -10.81
C ASP A 72 9.14 -21.23 -10.13
N ALA A 73 8.77 -20.17 -9.39
CA ALA A 73 7.41 -20.00 -8.86
C ALA A 73 6.33 -19.92 -9.97
N TRP A 74 6.76 -19.57 -11.18
CA TRP A 74 5.98 -19.49 -12.40
C TRP A 74 6.09 -20.73 -13.29
N ASP A 75 6.82 -21.76 -12.86
CA ASP A 75 7.09 -22.96 -13.63
C ASP A 75 7.52 -22.61 -15.08
N MET A 76 8.25 -21.51 -15.25
CA MET A 76 8.52 -20.93 -16.58
C MET A 76 9.75 -21.52 -17.25
N THR A 77 10.64 -22.08 -16.45
CA THR A 77 12.01 -22.51 -16.80
C THR A 77 12.17 -24.03 -16.83
N ASP A 78 11.23 -24.77 -16.25
CA ASP A 78 11.24 -26.23 -16.11
C ASP A 78 10.10 -26.84 -16.97
N PRO A 79 10.32 -27.83 -17.84
CA PRO A 79 11.60 -28.46 -18.18
C PRO A 79 12.49 -27.60 -19.10
N GLU A 80 11.89 -26.70 -19.86
CA GLU A 80 12.57 -25.69 -20.67
C GLU A 80 11.80 -24.36 -20.59
N PRO A 81 12.42 -23.22 -20.91
CA PRO A 81 11.74 -21.94 -21.01
C PRO A 81 10.50 -21.99 -21.91
N LEU A 82 9.38 -21.40 -21.46
CA LEU A 82 8.20 -21.20 -22.31
C LEU A 82 8.60 -20.49 -23.62
N PRO A 83 8.13 -20.95 -24.80
CA PRO A 83 8.54 -20.41 -26.09
C PRO A 83 7.82 -19.08 -26.37
N VAL A 84 8.24 -18.03 -25.66
CA VAL A 84 7.68 -16.69 -25.86
C VAL A 84 8.23 -16.12 -27.16
N ARG A 85 7.31 -15.56 -27.96
CA ARG A 85 7.59 -15.08 -29.30
C ARG A 85 7.43 -13.59 -29.41
N TRP A 86 8.17 -13.02 -30.36
CA TRP A 86 8.03 -11.62 -30.73
C TRP A 86 8.15 -11.42 -32.22
N THR A 87 7.62 -10.28 -32.65
CA THR A 87 7.73 -9.76 -34.01
C THR A 87 8.05 -8.27 -33.93
N PRO A 88 8.63 -7.65 -34.97
CA PRO A 88 8.64 -6.21 -35.09
C PRO A 88 7.25 -5.61 -34.94
N SER A 89 7.16 -4.50 -34.22
CA SER A 89 5.89 -3.78 -34.07
C SER A 89 5.39 -3.30 -35.43
N ARG A 90 4.09 -3.47 -35.67
CA ARG A 90 3.42 -2.94 -36.87
C ARG A 90 2.77 -1.60 -36.61
N GLN A 91 2.41 -1.33 -35.36
CA GLN A 91 1.69 -0.11 -34.96
C GLN A 91 2.63 1.04 -34.60
N VAL A 92 3.84 0.72 -34.15
CA VAL A 92 4.84 1.66 -33.67
C VAL A 92 6.10 1.48 -34.51
N ARG A 93 6.56 2.55 -35.15
CA ARG A 93 7.76 2.46 -35.99
C ARG A 93 9.00 2.33 -35.11
N SER A 94 9.89 1.41 -35.47
CA SER A 94 11.21 1.33 -34.85
C SER A 94 12.02 2.56 -35.24
N ALA A 95 12.38 3.38 -34.26
CA ALA A 95 13.34 4.48 -34.44
C ALA A 95 14.80 3.98 -34.41
N GLY A 96 15.01 2.78 -33.83
CA GLY A 96 16.26 2.03 -33.88
C GLY A 96 16.27 0.96 -34.98
N GLU A 97 17.19 0.02 -34.89
CA GLU A 97 17.39 -1.04 -35.89
C GLU A 97 16.21 -2.01 -35.96
N HIS A 98 15.92 -2.50 -37.17
CA HIS A 98 14.85 -3.46 -37.41
C HIS A 98 15.36 -4.88 -37.14
N VAL A 99 14.75 -5.56 -36.17
CA VAL A 99 15.14 -6.93 -35.80
C VAL A 99 14.18 -7.95 -36.42
N PRO A 100 14.61 -9.16 -36.77
CA PRO A 100 13.68 -10.19 -37.25
C PRO A 100 12.76 -10.70 -36.13
N ALA A 101 11.66 -11.33 -36.53
CA ALA A 101 10.83 -12.08 -35.58
C ALA A 101 11.61 -13.26 -35.00
N GLY A 102 11.38 -13.56 -33.73
CA GLY A 102 12.11 -14.60 -33.00
C GLY A 102 11.28 -15.30 -31.93
N SER A 103 11.86 -16.33 -31.34
CA SER A 103 11.28 -17.14 -30.27
C SER A 103 12.37 -17.57 -29.30
N GLY A 104 12.08 -17.55 -28.00
CA GLY A 104 12.99 -18.06 -26.96
C GLY A 104 13.91 -17.01 -26.33
N ALA A 105 14.40 -17.33 -25.13
CA ALA A 105 15.19 -16.43 -24.29
C ALA A 105 16.57 -16.09 -24.88
N ASP A 106 17.26 -17.11 -25.40
CA ASP A 106 18.59 -16.97 -26.02
C ASP A 106 18.57 -16.02 -27.22
N THR A 107 17.59 -16.21 -28.12
CA THR A 107 17.47 -15.40 -29.32
C THR A 107 17.14 -13.94 -29.01
N ILE A 108 16.35 -13.63 -27.97
CA ILE A 108 16.07 -12.23 -27.59
C ILE A 108 17.28 -11.58 -26.91
N ALA A 109 18.02 -12.32 -26.08
CA ALA A 109 19.24 -11.79 -25.46
C ALA A 109 20.31 -11.50 -26.52
N GLY A 110 20.52 -12.43 -27.46
CA GLY A 110 21.40 -12.21 -28.61
C GLY A 110 20.96 -11.03 -29.48
N THR A 111 19.66 -10.92 -29.77
CA THR A 111 19.09 -9.78 -30.50
C THR A 111 19.37 -8.46 -29.77
N PHE A 112 19.15 -8.40 -28.46
CA PHE A 112 19.38 -7.21 -27.64
C PHE A 112 20.87 -6.81 -27.59
N LEU A 113 21.76 -7.77 -27.37
CA LEU A 113 23.21 -7.52 -27.30
C LEU A 113 23.80 -7.08 -28.64
N GLY A 114 23.19 -7.53 -29.74
CA GLY A 114 23.55 -7.21 -31.11
C GLY A 114 23.01 -5.90 -31.66
N LEU A 115 22.37 -5.01 -30.87
CA LEU A 115 21.87 -3.70 -31.31
C LEU A 115 22.98 -2.61 -31.26
N PRO A 116 23.61 -2.20 -32.39
CA PRO A 116 24.46 -1.02 -32.47
C PRO A 116 23.68 0.29 -32.66
N PRO A 117 24.21 1.46 -32.23
CA PRO A 117 25.23 1.67 -31.20
C PRO A 117 24.65 1.75 -29.77
N ARG A 118 23.32 1.69 -29.59
CA ARG A 118 22.63 1.84 -28.30
C ARG A 118 21.60 0.72 -28.13
N ARG A 119 21.65 -0.04 -27.04
CA ARG A 119 20.76 -1.18 -26.81
C ARG A 119 19.47 -0.72 -26.14
N ARG A 120 18.58 -0.11 -26.92
CA ARG A 120 17.26 0.36 -26.46
C ARG A 120 16.16 -0.51 -27.04
N LEU A 121 15.48 -1.26 -26.20
CA LEU A 121 14.43 -2.19 -26.60
C LEU A 121 13.10 -1.83 -25.94
N VAL A 122 12.05 -1.64 -26.75
CA VAL A 122 10.68 -1.53 -26.25
C VAL A 122 9.93 -2.82 -26.56
N VAL A 123 9.43 -3.48 -25.52
CA VAL A 123 8.62 -4.69 -25.59
C VAL A 123 7.15 -4.32 -25.39
N LEU A 124 6.40 -4.36 -26.48
CA LEU A 124 4.97 -4.12 -26.54
C LEU A 124 4.16 -5.42 -26.54
N GLY A 125 2.85 -5.32 -26.42
CA GLY A 125 1.95 -6.47 -26.44
C GLY A 125 0.62 -6.20 -25.74
N THR A 126 -0.41 -6.95 -26.10
CA THR A 126 -1.73 -6.86 -25.47
C THR A 126 -1.72 -7.41 -24.04
N ALA A 127 -2.80 -7.20 -23.29
CA ALA A 127 -2.95 -7.77 -21.96
C ALA A 127 -2.88 -9.31 -22.03
N GLY A 128 -1.95 -9.91 -21.26
CA GLY A 128 -1.78 -11.36 -21.21
C GLY A 128 -0.96 -11.98 -22.36
N SER A 129 -0.32 -11.18 -23.22
CA SER A 129 0.52 -11.66 -24.33
C SER A 129 1.87 -12.28 -23.89
N GLY A 130 2.28 -12.09 -22.64
CA GLY A 130 3.54 -12.62 -22.11
C GLY A 130 4.69 -11.61 -22.01
N LYS A 131 4.43 -10.30 -22.10
CA LYS A 131 5.46 -9.24 -21.95
C LYS A 131 6.36 -9.41 -20.71
N THR A 132 5.76 -9.59 -19.54
CA THR A 132 6.49 -9.80 -18.28
C THR A 132 7.25 -11.14 -18.28
N VAL A 133 6.74 -12.16 -18.96
CA VAL A 133 7.48 -13.42 -19.14
C VAL A 133 8.71 -13.19 -19.99
N LEU A 134 8.56 -12.48 -21.11
CA LEU A 134 9.67 -12.16 -22.01
C LEU A 134 10.75 -11.34 -21.31
N SER A 135 10.38 -10.35 -20.48
CA SER A 135 11.35 -9.51 -19.76
C SER A 135 12.10 -10.30 -18.68
N VAL A 136 11.44 -11.21 -17.97
CA VAL A 136 12.08 -12.10 -16.98
C VAL A 136 13.01 -13.10 -17.67
N LEU A 137 12.59 -13.70 -18.79
CA LEU A 137 13.42 -14.62 -19.57
C LEU A 137 14.66 -13.92 -20.15
N LEU A 138 14.49 -12.72 -20.72
CA LEU A 138 15.61 -11.87 -21.16
C LEU A 138 16.57 -11.57 -20.00
N THR A 139 16.04 -11.21 -18.83
CA THR A 139 16.83 -10.92 -17.63
C THR A 139 17.66 -12.13 -17.18
N LEU A 140 17.04 -13.31 -17.11
CA LEU A 140 17.71 -14.55 -16.74
C LEU A 140 18.80 -14.93 -17.73
N GLU A 141 18.53 -14.81 -19.03
CA GLU A 141 19.49 -15.13 -20.08
C GLU A 141 20.70 -14.19 -20.06
N LEU A 142 20.50 -12.87 -19.95
CA LEU A 142 21.60 -11.91 -19.81
C LEU A 142 22.48 -12.21 -18.58
N LEU A 143 21.86 -12.58 -17.45
CA LEU A 143 22.59 -12.97 -16.24
C LEU A 143 23.35 -14.29 -16.43
N ALA A 144 22.78 -15.26 -17.14
CA ALA A 144 23.42 -16.53 -17.46
C ALA A 144 24.63 -16.30 -18.38
N ARG A 145 24.47 -15.60 -19.51
CA ARG A 145 25.57 -15.27 -20.44
C ARG A 145 26.74 -14.61 -19.71
N ARG A 146 26.44 -13.65 -18.83
CA ARG A 146 27.45 -12.99 -18.01
C ARG A 146 28.15 -13.91 -17.01
N LEU A 147 27.38 -14.70 -16.23
CA LEU A 147 27.92 -15.44 -15.08
C LEU A 147 28.45 -16.84 -15.43
N THR A 148 27.84 -17.52 -16.39
CA THR A 148 28.18 -18.90 -16.76
C THR A 148 28.93 -18.99 -18.07
N GLN A 149 28.62 -18.15 -19.06
CA GLN A 149 29.30 -18.19 -20.36
C GLN A 149 30.51 -17.24 -20.43
N GLY A 150 30.65 -16.31 -19.47
CA GLY A 150 31.79 -15.40 -19.39
C GLY A 150 31.83 -14.36 -20.50
N GLU A 151 30.68 -14.00 -21.08
CA GLU A 151 30.61 -12.96 -22.11
C GLU A 151 30.92 -11.58 -21.51
N ASP A 152 32.01 -10.96 -21.97
CA ASP A 152 32.37 -9.60 -21.60
C ASP A 152 31.43 -8.56 -22.24
N GLY A 153 31.15 -7.46 -21.53
CA GLY A 153 30.31 -6.37 -22.04
C GLY A 153 28.78 -6.61 -21.95
N VAL A 154 28.35 -7.69 -21.29
CA VAL A 154 26.93 -7.93 -20.97
C VAL A 154 26.54 -7.16 -19.69
N PRO A 155 25.68 -6.14 -19.72
CA PRO A 155 25.34 -5.38 -18.53
C PRO A 155 24.50 -6.20 -17.54
N VAL A 156 24.50 -5.82 -16.27
CA VAL A 156 23.70 -6.49 -15.22
C VAL A 156 22.26 -5.96 -15.26
N PRO A 157 21.25 -6.77 -15.67
CA PRO A 157 19.86 -6.32 -15.77
C PRO A 157 19.22 -6.07 -14.40
N LEU A 158 18.72 -4.86 -14.21
CA LEU A 158 18.01 -4.41 -13.02
C LEU A 158 16.54 -4.16 -13.38
N VAL A 159 15.68 -5.12 -13.06
CA VAL A 159 14.24 -5.04 -13.31
C VAL A 159 13.56 -4.15 -12.27
N LEU A 160 12.93 -3.07 -12.72
CA LEU A 160 12.34 -2.02 -11.89
C LEU A 160 10.93 -1.64 -12.39
N SER A 161 10.05 -1.31 -11.46
CA SER A 161 8.74 -0.72 -11.79
C SER A 161 8.85 0.80 -11.90
N LEU A 162 8.30 1.35 -12.98
CA LEU A 162 8.22 2.80 -13.23
C LEU A 162 7.30 3.53 -12.26
N GLU A 163 6.37 2.83 -11.61
CA GLU A 163 5.52 3.40 -10.56
C GLU A 163 6.34 4.02 -9.43
N SER A 164 7.50 3.41 -9.17
CA SER A 164 8.43 3.78 -8.12
C SER A 164 9.40 4.91 -8.51
N TRP A 165 9.21 5.57 -9.65
CA TRP A 165 10.05 6.70 -10.06
C TRP A 165 9.28 8.02 -10.09
N ASP A 166 9.66 8.96 -9.21
CA ASP A 166 9.16 10.34 -9.25
C ASP A 166 10.16 11.27 -9.97
N THR A 167 9.86 11.53 -11.24
CA THR A 167 10.65 12.37 -12.16
C THR A 167 10.84 13.81 -11.68
N ARG A 168 9.96 14.32 -10.80
CA ARG A 168 10.06 15.70 -10.30
C ARG A 168 11.05 15.86 -9.17
N ARG A 169 11.40 14.74 -8.52
CA ARG A 169 12.22 14.73 -7.31
C ARG A 169 13.63 14.22 -7.59
N GLN A 170 13.77 13.27 -8.50
CA GLN A 170 15.04 12.59 -8.74
C GLN A 170 15.25 12.26 -10.21
N SER A 171 16.49 12.41 -10.66
CA SER A 171 16.92 11.98 -11.99
C SER A 171 16.93 10.45 -12.10
N LEU A 172 16.99 9.94 -13.32
CA LEU A 172 17.12 8.50 -13.58
C LEU A 172 18.34 7.92 -12.84
N THR A 173 19.49 8.59 -12.91
CA THR A 173 20.74 8.17 -12.27
C THR A 173 20.59 8.06 -10.75
N GLU A 174 20.08 9.12 -10.09
CA GLU A 174 19.91 9.10 -8.62
C GLU A 174 18.90 8.03 -8.21
N TRP A 175 17.81 7.86 -8.97
CA TRP A 175 16.85 6.80 -8.72
C TRP A 175 17.48 5.40 -8.81
N LEU A 176 18.27 5.10 -9.84
CA LEU A 176 18.96 3.81 -9.96
C LEU A 176 19.97 3.57 -8.82
N VAL A 177 20.70 4.61 -8.42
CA VAL A 177 21.66 4.53 -7.30
C VAL A 177 20.96 4.24 -5.99
N ASP A 178 19.85 4.93 -5.71
CA ASP A 178 19.07 4.72 -4.51
C ASP A 178 18.41 3.35 -4.50
N ARG A 179 17.91 2.86 -5.65
CA ARG A 179 17.42 1.48 -5.78
C ARG A 179 18.47 0.45 -5.41
N LEU A 180 19.67 0.54 -5.99
CA LEU A 180 20.74 -0.40 -5.70
C LEU A 180 21.16 -0.40 -4.22
N ARG A 181 21.22 0.77 -3.58
CA ARG A 181 21.52 0.89 -2.14
C ARG A 181 20.45 0.26 -1.26
N GLN A 182 19.19 0.41 -1.66
CA GLN A 182 18.04 -0.07 -0.89
C GLN A 182 17.82 -1.57 -1.05
N ASP A 183 17.88 -2.07 -2.29
CA ASP A 183 17.58 -3.45 -2.64
C ASP A 183 18.76 -4.40 -2.42
N HIS A 184 19.99 -3.86 -2.39
CA HIS A 184 21.24 -4.61 -2.25
C HIS A 184 22.23 -3.95 -1.27
N PRO A 185 21.85 -3.70 0.01
CA PRO A 185 22.72 -3.01 0.97
C PRO A 185 23.99 -3.78 1.34
N GLY A 186 24.00 -5.11 1.11
CA GLY A 186 25.13 -6.00 1.42
C GLY A 186 26.14 -6.18 0.29
N LEU A 187 26.15 -5.30 -0.72
CA LEU A 187 27.21 -5.31 -1.73
C LEU A 187 28.56 -4.94 -1.10
N PRO A 188 29.66 -5.58 -1.51
CA PRO A 188 30.98 -5.25 -0.99
C PRO A 188 31.31 -3.78 -1.32
N PRO A 189 31.80 -3.00 -0.35
CA PRO A 189 32.15 -1.61 -0.58
C PRO A 189 33.37 -1.49 -1.50
N VAL A 190 33.40 -0.41 -2.29
CA VAL A 190 34.52 0.00 -3.14
C VAL A 190 35.02 1.31 -2.54
N ASP A 191 36.30 1.36 -2.17
CA ASP A 191 36.92 2.51 -1.49
C ASP A 191 36.19 2.93 -0.20
N GLY A 192 35.65 1.96 0.54
CA GLY A 192 34.88 2.19 1.77
C GLY A 192 33.46 2.74 1.54
N VAL A 193 33.00 2.86 0.30
CA VAL A 193 31.68 3.39 -0.07
C VAL A 193 30.85 2.34 -0.81
N HIS A 194 29.52 2.41 -0.70
CA HIS A 194 28.62 1.53 -1.44
C HIS A 194 28.77 1.70 -2.97
N PRO A 195 28.95 0.61 -3.74
CA PRO A 195 29.34 0.65 -5.17
C PRO A 195 28.27 1.18 -6.13
N ALA A 196 27.02 1.30 -5.69
CA ALA A 196 25.86 1.68 -6.52
C ALA A 196 26.11 2.85 -7.47
N ARG A 197 26.73 3.95 -7.00
CA ARG A 197 26.96 5.13 -7.83
C ARG A 197 27.93 4.86 -8.97
N ARG A 198 29.03 4.14 -8.71
CA ARG A 198 29.97 3.73 -9.75
C ARG A 198 29.29 2.77 -10.74
N LEU A 199 28.58 1.75 -10.26
CA LEU A 199 27.86 0.79 -11.12
C LEU A 199 26.88 1.46 -12.10
N VAL A 200 26.19 2.52 -11.67
CA VAL A 200 25.26 3.27 -12.53
C VAL A 200 25.99 4.22 -13.48
N LEU A 201 26.95 5.01 -12.98
CA LEU A 201 27.67 6.00 -13.81
C LEU A 201 28.53 5.33 -14.88
N GLU A 202 29.16 4.20 -14.54
CA GLU A 202 29.96 3.38 -15.46
C GLU A 202 29.09 2.44 -16.31
N ARG A 203 27.76 2.56 -16.24
CA ARG A 203 26.78 1.81 -17.06
C ARG A 203 26.95 0.29 -17.00
N ARG A 204 27.37 -0.22 -15.85
CA ARG A 204 27.47 -1.66 -15.58
C ARG A 204 26.10 -2.31 -15.38
N VAL A 205 25.06 -1.50 -15.15
CA VAL A 205 23.68 -1.94 -14.95
C VAL A 205 22.78 -1.56 -16.12
N LEU A 206 21.88 -2.46 -16.49
CA LEU A 206 20.86 -2.26 -17.52
C LEU A 206 19.48 -2.09 -16.86
N PRO A 207 18.84 -0.91 -16.93
CA PRO A 207 17.48 -0.76 -16.44
C PRO A 207 16.48 -1.52 -17.33
N VAL A 208 15.76 -2.46 -16.73
CA VAL A 208 14.61 -3.17 -17.34
C VAL A 208 13.34 -2.64 -16.68
N LEU A 209 12.65 -1.74 -17.37
CA LEU A 209 11.58 -0.90 -16.85
C LEU A 209 10.22 -1.46 -17.23
N ASP A 210 9.39 -1.81 -16.24
CA ASP A 210 8.02 -2.31 -16.46
C ASP A 210 6.97 -1.35 -15.85
N GLY A 211 5.75 -1.42 -16.36
CA GLY A 211 4.58 -0.72 -15.80
C GLY A 211 4.36 0.73 -16.28
N LEU A 212 4.77 1.08 -17.51
CA LEU A 212 4.45 2.41 -18.07
C LEU A 212 2.93 2.62 -18.21
N ASP A 213 2.20 1.59 -18.63
CA ASP A 213 0.73 1.63 -18.80
C ASP A 213 -0.02 1.73 -17.47
N GLU A 214 0.61 1.34 -16.36
CA GLU A 214 0.04 1.41 -15.02
C GLU A 214 0.10 2.84 -14.44
N LEU A 215 0.94 3.72 -14.99
CA LEU A 215 1.01 5.11 -14.56
C LEU A 215 -0.23 5.90 -15.00
N PRO A 216 -0.65 6.92 -14.23
CA PRO A 216 -1.62 7.90 -14.69
C PRO A 216 -1.17 8.59 -15.98
N GLU A 217 -2.09 8.89 -16.88
CA GLU A 217 -1.82 9.45 -18.22
C GLU A 217 -0.86 10.65 -18.20
N HIS A 218 -1.10 11.60 -17.30
CA HIS A 218 -0.25 12.80 -17.14
C HIS A 218 1.19 12.52 -16.71
N ARG A 219 1.48 11.35 -16.11
CA ARG A 219 2.84 10.96 -15.70
C ARG A 219 3.58 10.17 -16.79
N ARG A 220 2.87 9.52 -17.71
CA ARG A 220 3.50 8.66 -18.74
C ARG A 220 4.44 9.44 -19.64
N ALA A 221 3.97 10.58 -20.16
CA ALA A 221 4.79 11.47 -20.99
C ALA A 221 5.98 12.06 -20.22
N GLU A 222 5.76 12.49 -18.98
CA GLU A 222 6.80 13.03 -18.09
C GLU A 222 7.93 12.01 -17.84
N VAL A 223 7.55 10.74 -17.63
CA VAL A 223 8.48 9.62 -17.44
C VAL A 223 9.29 9.33 -18.70
N LEU A 224 8.67 9.32 -19.88
CA LEU A 224 9.41 9.11 -21.13
C LEU A 224 10.36 10.27 -21.46
N ASP A 225 9.95 11.52 -21.22
CA ASP A 225 10.81 12.69 -21.38
C ASP A 225 12.02 12.60 -20.43
N ALA A 226 11.78 12.31 -19.16
CA ALA A 226 12.84 12.14 -18.17
C ALA A 226 13.75 10.94 -18.48
N LEU A 227 13.20 9.85 -19.01
CA LEU A 227 13.96 8.66 -19.39
C LEU A 227 14.89 8.96 -20.58
N ASN A 228 14.37 9.63 -21.61
CA ASN A 228 15.16 10.09 -22.74
C ASN A 228 16.29 11.04 -22.31
N ALA A 229 16.01 11.96 -21.38
CA ALA A 229 17.02 12.86 -20.83
C ALA A 229 18.08 12.11 -20.00
N GLY A 230 17.65 11.17 -19.15
CA GLY A 230 18.53 10.42 -18.25
C GLY A 230 19.43 9.40 -18.96
N LEU A 231 18.93 8.75 -20.03
CA LEU A 231 19.74 7.83 -20.83
C LEU A 231 20.74 8.55 -21.75
N GLY A 232 20.49 9.84 -22.03
CA GLY A 232 21.36 10.65 -22.90
C GLY A 232 21.59 10.02 -24.28
N GLY A 233 22.82 10.16 -24.78
CA GLY A 233 23.22 9.66 -26.10
C GLY A 233 23.87 8.27 -26.11
N GLU A 234 23.89 7.52 -25.02
CA GLU A 234 24.60 6.23 -25.00
C GLU A 234 24.04 5.24 -23.95
N GLY A 235 22.97 5.61 -23.23
CA GLY A 235 22.34 4.73 -22.25
C GLY A 235 21.49 3.63 -22.89
N ASP A 236 21.67 2.41 -22.37
CA ASP A 236 20.88 1.22 -22.67
C ASP A 236 19.65 1.12 -21.78
N ALA A 237 18.56 0.58 -22.31
CA ALA A 237 17.34 0.35 -21.53
C ALA A 237 16.43 -0.68 -22.20
N VAL A 238 15.69 -1.42 -21.39
CA VAL A 238 14.54 -2.21 -21.83
C VAL A 238 13.30 -1.60 -21.23
N LEU A 239 12.27 -1.33 -22.03
CA LEU A 239 10.99 -0.79 -21.58
C LEU A 239 9.86 -1.75 -21.95
N VAL A 240 9.00 -2.08 -21.00
CA VAL A 240 7.86 -2.96 -21.16
C VAL A 240 6.57 -2.13 -20.99
N SER A 241 5.67 -2.23 -21.97
CA SER A 241 4.40 -1.48 -21.95
C SER A 241 3.34 -2.20 -22.77
N ARG A 242 2.07 -1.85 -22.56
CA ARG A 242 1.01 -2.21 -23.50
C ARG A 242 1.13 -1.44 -24.82
N THR A 243 0.70 -2.09 -25.91
CA THR A 243 0.82 -1.56 -27.27
C THR A 243 0.04 -0.26 -27.46
N ASP A 244 -1.25 -0.24 -27.10
CA ASP A 244 -2.13 0.91 -27.37
C ASP A 244 -1.70 2.16 -26.60
N GLU A 245 -1.31 2.00 -25.34
CA GLU A 245 -0.86 3.08 -24.47
C GLU A 245 0.46 3.69 -24.92
N TYR A 246 1.41 2.86 -25.37
CA TYR A 246 2.69 3.35 -25.91
C TYR A 246 2.51 4.00 -27.29
N ALA A 247 1.69 3.40 -28.15
CA ALA A 247 1.47 3.90 -29.51
C ALA A 247 0.90 5.33 -29.53
N ARG A 248 0.01 5.67 -28.58
CA ARG A 248 -0.51 7.05 -28.44
C ARG A 248 0.60 8.04 -28.10
N LEU A 249 1.48 7.70 -27.15
CA LEU A 249 2.60 8.56 -26.76
C LEU A 249 3.63 8.71 -27.89
N ASP A 250 3.87 7.64 -28.64
CA ASP A 250 4.77 7.67 -29.80
C ASP A 250 4.22 8.56 -30.92
N GLN A 251 2.91 8.51 -31.19
CA GLN A 251 2.23 9.40 -32.14
C GLN A 251 2.32 10.88 -31.73
N GLU A 252 2.38 11.17 -30.43
CA GLU A 252 2.60 12.51 -29.89
C GLU A 252 4.09 12.94 -29.88
N GLY A 253 4.99 12.10 -30.43
CA GLY A 253 6.43 12.36 -30.45
C GLY A 253 7.13 12.17 -29.10
N LYS A 254 6.48 11.48 -28.16
CA LYS A 254 6.97 11.24 -26.79
C LYS A 254 7.56 9.85 -26.59
N GLY A 255 7.76 9.07 -27.66
CA GLY A 255 8.38 7.74 -27.61
C GLY A 255 9.83 7.74 -27.10
N LEU A 256 10.32 6.55 -26.75
CA LEU A 256 11.72 6.33 -26.41
C LEU A 256 12.60 6.49 -27.66
N ARG A 257 13.54 7.43 -27.63
CA ARG A 257 14.38 7.77 -28.79
C ARG A 257 15.34 6.63 -29.13
N HIS A 258 15.48 6.35 -30.43
CA HIS A 258 16.36 5.31 -30.99
C HIS A 258 16.06 3.89 -30.49
N ALA A 259 14.81 3.63 -30.07
CA ALA A 259 14.46 2.32 -29.58
C ALA A 259 14.03 1.39 -30.71
N THR A 260 14.50 0.15 -30.62
CA THR A 260 13.97 -0.99 -31.37
C THR A 260 12.68 -1.45 -30.70
N VAL A 261 11.60 -1.56 -31.46
CA VAL A 261 10.26 -1.87 -30.93
C VAL A 261 9.79 -3.24 -31.41
N ILE A 262 9.55 -4.14 -30.45
CA ILE A 262 9.02 -5.48 -30.70
C ILE A 262 7.66 -5.65 -30.02
N GLU A 263 6.82 -6.52 -30.57
CA GLU A 263 5.54 -6.94 -30.00
C GLU A 263 5.63 -8.41 -29.57
N SER A 264 5.34 -8.66 -28.30
CA SER A 264 5.15 -9.99 -27.71
C SER A 264 3.84 -10.60 -28.25
N LEU A 265 3.95 -11.80 -28.83
CA LEU A 265 2.85 -12.52 -29.44
C LEU A 265 2.29 -13.59 -28.49
N PRO A 266 0.97 -13.90 -28.58
CA PRO A 266 0.39 -15.05 -27.89
C PRO A 266 1.06 -16.36 -28.30
N LEU A 267 1.04 -17.35 -27.39
CA LEU A 267 1.59 -18.68 -27.63
C LEU A 267 0.76 -19.42 -28.69
N ARG A 268 1.41 -20.16 -29.59
CA ARG A 268 0.67 -21.02 -30.52
C ARG A 268 0.25 -22.34 -29.86
N PRO A 269 -0.93 -22.88 -30.20
CA PRO A 269 -1.39 -24.15 -29.65
C PRO A 269 -0.43 -25.34 -29.85
N ASP A 270 0.28 -25.41 -30.98
CA ASP A 270 1.26 -26.48 -31.26
C ASP A 270 2.51 -26.39 -30.38
N GLU A 271 3.03 -25.18 -30.15
CA GLU A 271 4.14 -24.91 -29.23
C GLU A 271 3.75 -25.26 -27.80
N VAL A 272 2.54 -24.89 -27.39
CA VAL A 272 1.99 -25.24 -26.07
C VAL A 272 1.82 -26.75 -25.92
N ALA A 273 1.33 -27.46 -26.95
CA ALA A 273 1.21 -28.91 -26.92
C ALA A 273 2.57 -29.59 -26.76
N ASN A 274 3.59 -29.13 -27.49
CA ASN A 274 4.96 -29.66 -27.35
C ASN A 274 5.55 -29.36 -25.97
N TYR A 275 5.33 -28.16 -25.44
CA TYR A 275 5.75 -27.78 -24.10
C TYR A 275 5.09 -28.65 -23.01
N LEU A 276 3.76 -28.77 -23.03
CA LEU A 276 3.02 -29.61 -22.08
C LEU A 276 3.35 -31.11 -22.22
N ARG A 277 3.69 -31.59 -23.43
CA ARG A 277 4.16 -32.96 -23.64
C ARG A 277 5.47 -33.23 -22.90
N ARG A 278 6.36 -32.25 -22.81
CA ARG A 278 7.63 -32.36 -22.07
C ARG A 278 7.42 -32.19 -20.57
N ALA A 279 6.56 -31.28 -20.15
CA ALA A 279 6.32 -30.99 -18.73
C ALA A 279 5.50 -32.06 -17.99
N ARG A 280 4.60 -32.78 -18.67
CA ARG A 280 3.69 -33.74 -18.02
C ARG A 280 4.44 -34.88 -17.30
N PRO A 281 3.90 -35.43 -16.19
CA PRO A 281 4.49 -36.58 -15.53
C PRO A 281 4.40 -37.81 -16.45
N PRO A 282 5.49 -38.59 -16.66
CA PRO A 282 5.47 -39.75 -17.56
C PRO A 282 4.36 -40.75 -17.26
N ALA A 283 4.10 -41.01 -15.97
CA ALA A 283 3.05 -41.91 -15.50
C ALA A 283 1.63 -41.48 -15.89
N ARG A 284 1.41 -40.20 -16.23
CA ARG A 284 0.08 -39.65 -16.60
C ARG A 284 -0.04 -39.38 -18.10
N ALA A 285 0.87 -39.86 -18.95
CA ALA A 285 0.88 -39.58 -20.38
C ALA A 285 -0.48 -39.85 -21.08
N ALA A 286 -1.18 -40.92 -20.70
CA ALA A 286 -2.49 -41.28 -21.26
C ALA A 286 -3.62 -40.30 -20.88
N ALA A 287 -3.55 -39.65 -19.72
CA ALA A 287 -4.53 -38.65 -19.30
C ALA A 287 -4.41 -37.37 -20.16
N TRP A 288 -3.17 -36.95 -20.45
CA TRP A 288 -2.88 -35.75 -21.23
C TRP A 288 -3.08 -35.92 -22.74
N ALA A 289 -3.14 -37.14 -23.26
CA ALA A 289 -3.16 -37.43 -24.69
C ALA A 289 -4.28 -36.68 -25.44
N ARG A 290 -5.51 -36.70 -24.93
CA ARG A 290 -6.65 -36.01 -25.56
C ARG A 290 -6.47 -34.49 -25.64
N LEU A 291 -6.02 -33.86 -24.56
CA LEU A 291 -5.75 -32.41 -24.54
C LEU A 291 -4.67 -32.04 -25.57
N LEU A 292 -3.56 -32.79 -25.60
CA LEU A 292 -2.47 -32.54 -26.52
C LEU A 292 -2.90 -32.71 -27.99
N GLU A 293 -3.70 -33.74 -28.28
CA GLU A 293 -4.26 -33.94 -29.63
C GLU A 293 -5.19 -32.79 -30.04
N THR A 294 -6.08 -32.32 -29.15
CA THR A 294 -6.96 -31.18 -29.44
C THR A 294 -6.16 -29.92 -29.73
N LEU A 295 -5.10 -29.64 -28.96
CA LEU A 295 -4.23 -28.48 -29.23
C LEU A 295 -3.53 -28.53 -30.58
N GLN A 296 -3.20 -29.73 -31.07
CA GLN A 296 -2.57 -29.92 -32.38
C GLN A 296 -3.56 -29.94 -33.55
N LYS A 297 -4.70 -30.61 -33.40
CA LYS A 297 -5.68 -30.84 -34.49
C LYS A 297 -6.73 -29.74 -34.59
N GLU A 298 -7.02 -29.03 -33.50
CA GLU A 298 -8.11 -28.05 -33.42
C GLU A 298 -7.67 -26.72 -32.79
N PRO A 299 -6.88 -25.87 -33.48
CA PRO A 299 -6.38 -24.61 -32.94
C PRO A 299 -7.46 -23.59 -32.55
N SER A 300 -8.67 -23.73 -33.10
CA SER A 300 -9.83 -22.87 -32.82
C SER A 300 -10.65 -23.32 -31.60
N ALA A 301 -10.37 -24.49 -31.03
CA ALA A 301 -11.08 -25.01 -29.86
C ALA A 301 -11.01 -24.01 -28.68
N PRO A 302 -12.05 -23.93 -27.83
CA PRO A 302 -12.05 -23.05 -26.66
C PRO A 302 -10.79 -23.16 -25.80
N VAL A 303 -10.35 -24.39 -25.50
CA VAL A 303 -9.14 -24.67 -24.73
C VAL A 303 -7.86 -24.23 -25.44
N ALA A 304 -7.76 -24.40 -26.76
CA ALA A 304 -6.61 -23.95 -27.54
C ALA A 304 -6.49 -22.42 -27.54
N ARG A 305 -7.63 -21.71 -27.65
CA ARG A 305 -7.66 -20.25 -27.55
C ARG A 305 -7.34 -19.74 -26.14
N ALA A 306 -7.81 -20.41 -25.09
CA ALA A 306 -7.49 -20.07 -23.71
C ALA A 306 -5.98 -20.24 -23.42
N LEU A 307 -5.39 -21.35 -23.87
CA LEU A 307 -3.97 -21.67 -23.67
C LEU A 307 -2.99 -20.86 -24.54
N SER A 308 -3.49 -19.89 -25.32
CA SER A 308 -2.64 -18.90 -25.99
C SER A 308 -1.97 -17.91 -25.02
N SER A 309 -2.47 -17.81 -23.78
CA SER A 309 -1.86 -16.97 -22.74
C SER A 309 -0.91 -17.78 -21.85
N PRO A 310 0.32 -17.29 -21.59
CA PRO A 310 1.24 -17.93 -20.65
C PRO A 310 0.65 -18.17 -19.26
N LEU A 311 -0.23 -17.28 -18.79
CA LEU A 311 -0.96 -17.45 -17.52
C LEU A 311 -1.77 -18.76 -17.51
N MET A 312 -2.52 -19.03 -18.59
CA MET A 312 -3.41 -20.19 -18.67
C MET A 312 -2.61 -21.49 -18.78
N VAL A 313 -1.47 -21.46 -19.46
CA VAL A 313 -0.52 -22.58 -19.49
C VAL A 313 0.02 -22.87 -18.08
N TRP A 314 0.44 -21.82 -17.36
CA TRP A 314 0.86 -21.95 -15.96
C TRP A 314 -0.25 -22.51 -15.06
N LEU A 315 -1.49 -22.02 -15.20
CA LEU A 315 -2.65 -22.52 -14.44
C LEU A 315 -2.92 -24.00 -14.70
N VAL A 316 -2.82 -24.44 -15.96
CA VAL A 316 -2.97 -25.86 -16.31
C VAL A 316 -1.88 -26.71 -15.67
N ARG A 317 -0.62 -26.29 -15.76
CA ARG A 317 0.49 -27.01 -15.11
C ARG A 317 0.24 -27.12 -13.62
N ARG A 318 -0.03 -26.00 -12.97
CA ARG A 318 -0.24 -25.98 -11.52
C ARG A 318 -1.43 -26.84 -11.07
N SER A 319 -2.53 -26.82 -11.82
CA SER A 319 -3.78 -27.48 -11.44
C SER A 319 -3.88 -28.96 -11.85
N TYR A 320 -3.16 -29.40 -12.90
CA TYR A 320 -3.29 -30.76 -13.45
C TYR A 320 -1.99 -31.57 -13.44
N GLU A 321 -0.83 -30.93 -13.38
CA GLU A 321 0.47 -31.61 -13.24
C GLU A 321 0.73 -31.97 -11.77
N ARG A 322 0.54 -30.99 -10.88
CA ARG A 322 0.83 -31.10 -9.44
C ARG A 322 -0.33 -31.61 -8.60
N HIS A 323 -1.57 -31.46 -9.08
CA HIS A 323 -2.78 -31.89 -8.40
C HIS A 323 -3.50 -32.97 -9.24
N PRO A 324 -4.09 -34.03 -8.64
CA PRO A 324 -4.58 -35.23 -9.35
C PRO A 324 -5.83 -35.06 -10.24
N ALA A 325 -6.09 -33.89 -10.83
CA ALA A 325 -7.22 -33.66 -11.73
C ALA A 325 -6.98 -34.26 -13.13
N ASP A 326 -8.04 -34.72 -13.80
CA ASP A 326 -7.96 -35.25 -15.18
C ASP A 326 -7.99 -34.11 -16.21
N PRO A 327 -6.93 -33.88 -17.02
CA PRO A 327 -6.90 -32.85 -18.06
C PRO A 327 -7.96 -33.02 -19.15
N ARG A 328 -8.54 -34.22 -19.29
CA ARG A 328 -9.57 -34.52 -20.31
C ARG A 328 -10.81 -33.64 -20.18
N GLU A 329 -11.13 -33.18 -18.96
CA GLU A 329 -12.28 -32.32 -18.74
C GLU A 329 -12.18 -30.98 -19.50
N LEU A 330 -10.97 -30.46 -19.75
CA LEU A 330 -10.77 -29.20 -20.46
C LEU A 330 -11.16 -29.27 -21.94
N VAL A 331 -11.30 -30.48 -22.48
CA VAL A 331 -11.70 -30.73 -23.88
C VAL A 331 -13.23 -30.86 -24.01
N ASP A 332 -13.95 -30.98 -22.88
CA ASP A 332 -15.41 -31.09 -22.85
C ASP A 332 -16.07 -29.78 -23.31
N ARG A 333 -16.71 -29.83 -24.49
CA ARG A 333 -17.34 -28.67 -25.12
C ARG A 333 -18.72 -28.36 -24.55
N GLU A 334 -19.40 -29.33 -23.94
CA GLU A 334 -20.68 -29.08 -23.28
C GLU A 334 -20.44 -28.32 -21.98
N ARG A 335 -19.38 -28.72 -21.26
CA ARG A 335 -18.98 -28.06 -20.01
C ARG A 335 -18.28 -26.72 -20.23
N PHE A 336 -17.43 -26.62 -21.26
CA PHE A 336 -16.65 -25.42 -21.57
C PHE A 336 -16.82 -24.96 -23.03
N PRO A 337 -17.97 -24.35 -23.37
CA PRO A 337 -18.28 -23.98 -24.75
C PRO A 337 -17.45 -22.79 -25.26
N THR A 338 -16.91 -21.95 -24.37
CA THR A 338 -16.20 -20.71 -24.71
C THR A 338 -14.81 -20.66 -24.11
N ARG A 339 -13.94 -19.82 -24.70
CA ARG A 339 -12.62 -19.50 -24.16
C ARG A 339 -12.74 -19.06 -22.69
N ASP A 340 -13.67 -18.14 -22.43
CA ASP A 340 -13.84 -17.54 -21.10
C ASP A 340 -14.29 -18.57 -20.06
N ALA A 341 -15.10 -19.57 -20.46
CA ALA A 341 -15.49 -20.68 -19.57
C ALA A 341 -14.28 -21.54 -19.16
N VAL A 342 -13.37 -21.82 -20.10
CA VAL A 342 -12.11 -22.53 -19.78
C VAL A 342 -11.23 -21.66 -18.87
N GLU A 343 -11.08 -20.38 -19.19
CA GLU A 343 -10.28 -19.45 -18.39
C GLU A 343 -10.81 -19.33 -16.94
N ALA A 344 -12.13 -19.16 -16.77
CA ALA A 344 -12.76 -19.08 -15.45
C ALA A 344 -12.55 -20.36 -14.63
N HIS A 345 -12.73 -21.54 -15.23
CA HIS A 345 -12.50 -22.82 -14.56
C HIS A 345 -11.05 -23.01 -14.10
N LEU A 346 -10.07 -22.59 -14.92
CA LEU A 346 -8.66 -22.63 -14.55
C LEU A 346 -8.35 -21.66 -13.41
N LEU A 347 -8.99 -20.48 -13.38
CA LEU A 347 -8.85 -19.53 -12.28
C LEU A 347 -9.52 -20.02 -11.00
N ASP A 348 -10.64 -20.74 -11.07
CA ASP A 348 -11.30 -21.34 -9.89
C ASP A 348 -10.42 -22.39 -9.21
N ARG A 349 -9.65 -23.16 -9.99
CA ARG A 349 -8.80 -24.25 -9.47
C ARG A 349 -7.46 -23.82 -8.92
N ILE A 350 -7.04 -22.57 -9.14
CA ILE A 350 -5.68 -22.16 -8.78
C ILE A 350 -5.43 -22.13 -7.28
N VAL A 351 -6.41 -21.69 -6.49
CA VAL A 351 -6.24 -21.58 -5.04
C VAL A 351 -6.15 -22.97 -4.38
N PRO A 352 -7.04 -23.93 -4.70
CA PRO A 352 -6.86 -25.32 -4.28
C PRO A 352 -5.53 -25.94 -4.71
N ALA A 353 -5.10 -25.68 -5.94
CA ALA A 353 -3.82 -26.18 -6.45
C ALA A 353 -2.60 -25.52 -5.77
N ALA A 354 -2.73 -24.26 -5.34
CA ALA A 354 -1.68 -23.50 -4.66
C ALA A 354 -1.51 -23.91 -3.19
N PHE A 355 -2.58 -24.34 -2.54
CA PHE A 355 -2.58 -24.78 -1.14
C PHE A 355 -3.04 -26.26 -1.03
N PRO A 356 -2.25 -27.22 -1.56
CA PRO A 356 -2.64 -28.62 -1.52
C PRO A 356 -2.59 -29.16 -0.07
N PRO A 357 -3.47 -30.11 0.29
CA PRO A 357 -3.33 -30.84 1.54
C PRO A 357 -2.06 -31.71 1.46
N LEU A 358 -0.99 -31.28 2.15
CA LEU A 358 0.27 -32.02 2.22
C LEU A 358 0.19 -33.10 3.31
N PRO A 359 0.55 -34.37 3.03
CA PRO A 359 0.66 -35.39 4.06
C PRO A 359 1.75 -35.03 5.07
N ALA A 360 1.53 -35.35 6.35
CA ALA A 360 2.53 -35.16 7.39
C ALA A 360 3.78 -36.01 7.08
N ASN A 361 4.93 -35.36 6.90
CA ASN A 361 6.19 -36.06 6.70
C ASN A 361 6.95 -36.11 8.04
N PRO A 362 7.16 -37.30 8.64
CA PRO A 362 7.82 -37.46 9.93
C PRO A 362 9.30 -37.05 9.93
N GLY A 363 9.93 -36.86 8.77
CA GLY A 363 11.30 -36.35 8.64
C GLY A 363 11.44 -34.82 8.64
N ARG A 364 10.33 -34.05 8.68
CA ARG A 364 10.41 -32.58 8.79
C ARG A 364 10.46 -32.15 10.24
N LEU A 365 11.47 -31.35 10.59
CA LEU A 365 11.63 -30.72 11.91
C LEU A 365 10.47 -29.77 12.28
N HIS A 366 9.73 -29.25 11.29
CA HIS A 366 8.53 -28.45 11.51
C HIS A 366 7.37 -28.89 10.60
N PRO A 367 6.13 -28.97 11.13
CA PRO A 367 4.97 -29.24 10.29
C PRO A 367 4.82 -28.12 9.25
N PRO A 368 4.52 -28.43 7.97
CA PRO A 368 4.17 -27.38 7.01
C PRO A 368 2.99 -26.58 7.56
N ARG A 369 3.03 -25.26 7.44
CA ARG A 369 1.85 -24.43 7.69
C ARG A 369 0.81 -24.79 6.65
N THR A 370 -0.16 -25.62 7.01
CA THR A 370 -1.25 -26.04 6.13
C THR A 370 -2.36 -25.00 6.19
N TRP A 371 -2.52 -24.25 5.11
CA TRP A 371 -3.72 -23.44 4.92
C TRP A 371 -4.80 -24.31 4.28
N ASP A 372 -5.99 -24.29 4.86
CA ASP A 372 -7.15 -24.89 4.23
C ASP A 372 -7.47 -24.13 2.94
N ALA A 373 -7.61 -24.85 1.81
CA ALA A 373 -7.76 -24.27 0.49
C ALA A 373 -9.04 -23.42 0.34
N GLU A 374 -10.14 -23.87 0.94
CA GLU A 374 -11.43 -23.18 0.88
C GLU A 374 -11.34 -21.85 1.65
N ARG A 375 -10.78 -21.89 2.87
CA ARG A 375 -10.52 -20.67 3.65
C ARG A 375 -9.53 -19.74 2.97
N ALA A 376 -8.46 -20.27 2.38
CA ALA A 376 -7.49 -19.49 1.62
C ALA A 376 -8.15 -18.77 0.44
N GLY A 377 -9.05 -19.46 -0.28
CA GLY A 377 -9.89 -18.88 -1.33
C GLY A 377 -10.73 -17.73 -0.81
N ALA A 378 -11.50 -17.96 0.26
CA ALA A 378 -12.35 -16.93 0.87
C ALA A 378 -11.56 -15.68 1.32
N TRP A 379 -10.35 -15.87 1.87
CA TRP A 379 -9.47 -14.76 2.27
C TRP A 379 -8.91 -14.00 1.06
N LEU A 380 -8.43 -14.69 0.02
CA LEU A 380 -7.92 -14.05 -1.19
C LEU A 380 -9.03 -13.31 -1.94
N SER A 381 -10.22 -13.90 -2.06
CA SER A 381 -11.40 -13.25 -2.65
C SER A 381 -11.84 -12.03 -1.85
N TYR A 382 -11.75 -12.06 -0.52
CA TYR A 382 -11.98 -10.87 0.30
C TYR A 382 -10.93 -9.77 0.07
N LEU A 383 -9.66 -10.12 -0.01
CA LEU A 383 -8.58 -9.16 -0.29
C LEU A 383 -8.68 -8.58 -1.71
N ALA A 384 -8.98 -9.41 -2.71
CA ALA A 384 -9.21 -8.99 -4.08
C ALA A 384 -10.41 -8.02 -4.17
N LEU A 385 -11.54 -8.36 -3.53
CA LEU A 385 -12.70 -7.47 -3.45
C LEU A 385 -12.37 -6.15 -2.75
N LEU A 386 -11.55 -6.19 -1.69
CA LEU A 386 -11.14 -4.98 -0.97
C LEU A 386 -10.32 -4.06 -1.87
N LEU A 387 -9.40 -4.61 -2.65
CA LEU A 387 -8.57 -3.86 -3.61
C LEU A 387 -9.41 -3.30 -4.75
N SER A 388 -10.26 -4.13 -5.37
CA SER A 388 -11.12 -3.70 -6.48
C SER A 388 -12.10 -2.60 -6.07
N ARG A 389 -12.67 -2.66 -4.84
CA ARG A 389 -13.54 -1.58 -4.31
C ARG A 389 -12.82 -0.26 -4.02
N ARG A 390 -11.49 -0.30 -3.86
CA ARG A 390 -10.67 0.88 -3.63
C ARG A 390 -9.99 1.38 -4.90
N GLU A 391 -10.17 0.67 -6.01
CA GLU A 391 -9.42 0.88 -7.25
C GLU A 391 -7.90 0.84 -7.03
N GLU A 392 -7.45 0.07 -6.04
CA GLU A 392 -6.04 -0.13 -5.70
C GLU A 392 -5.53 -1.44 -6.34
N SER A 393 -4.34 -1.42 -6.96
CA SER A 393 -3.63 -2.62 -7.43
C SER A 393 -2.76 -3.26 -6.34
N GLU A 394 -2.39 -2.48 -5.32
CA GLU A 394 -1.46 -2.87 -4.28
C GLU A 394 -2.12 -2.99 -2.91
N LEU A 395 -1.93 -4.14 -2.29
CA LEU A 395 -2.25 -4.41 -0.90
C LEU A 395 -1.16 -3.84 0.02
N ALA A 396 -1.31 -2.54 0.30
CA ALA A 396 -0.62 -1.90 1.42
C ALA A 396 -1.17 -2.45 2.74
N TRP A 397 -0.47 -3.42 3.34
CA TRP A 397 -0.92 -4.13 4.55
C TRP A 397 -1.28 -3.18 5.70
N TRP A 398 -0.55 -2.07 5.85
CA TRP A 398 -0.84 -1.06 6.86
C TRP A 398 -2.18 -0.36 6.62
N ARG A 399 -2.68 -0.21 5.39
CA ARG A 399 -3.98 0.41 5.08
C ARG A 399 -5.19 -0.47 5.41
N LEU A 400 -5.00 -1.70 5.89
CA LEU A 400 -6.09 -2.57 6.34
C LEU A 400 -6.87 -1.97 7.53
N HIS A 401 -6.24 -1.14 8.37
CA HIS A 401 -6.91 -0.44 9.47
C HIS A 401 -7.97 0.58 9.02
N MET A 402 -7.98 0.96 7.74
CA MET A 402 -8.99 1.85 7.18
C MET A 402 -10.34 1.15 6.94
N ALA A 403 -10.43 -0.17 7.14
CA ALA A 403 -11.70 -0.89 7.11
C ALA A 403 -12.64 -0.41 8.24
N PRO A 404 -13.97 -0.45 8.05
CA PRO A 404 -14.94 0.14 8.98
C PRO A 404 -14.94 -0.54 10.37
N LEU A 405 -14.74 -1.86 10.44
CA LEU A 405 -14.77 -2.63 11.68
C LEU A 405 -13.58 -2.31 12.62
N PRO A 406 -12.31 -2.32 12.17
CA PRO A 406 -11.19 -1.88 13.00
C PRO A 406 -11.35 -0.44 13.51
N ARG A 407 -11.94 0.47 12.72
CA ARG A 407 -12.18 1.87 13.12
C ARG A 407 -13.21 1.98 14.25
N LEU A 408 -14.26 1.15 14.23
CA LEU A 408 -15.27 1.10 15.28
C LEU A 408 -14.72 0.50 16.57
N LEU A 409 -13.84 -0.50 16.46
CA LEU A 409 -13.23 -1.19 17.60
C LEU A 409 -12.00 -0.47 18.18
N ALA A 410 -11.39 0.46 17.43
CA ALA A 410 -10.21 1.18 17.87
C ALA A 410 -10.46 2.01 19.14
N LEU A 411 -11.61 2.67 19.26
CA LEU A 411 -11.96 3.49 20.43
C LEU A 411 -12.22 2.65 21.70
N PRO A 412 -13.06 1.59 21.68
CA PRO A 412 -13.24 0.74 22.86
C PRO A 412 -11.96 -0.01 23.23
N ALA A 413 -11.19 -0.53 22.27
CA ALA A 413 -9.89 -1.16 22.57
C ALA A 413 -8.90 -0.16 23.21
N LEU A 414 -8.96 1.10 22.82
CA LEU A 414 -8.17 2.20 23.38
C LEU A 414 -8.59 2.50 24.83
N LEU A 415 -9.90 2.51 25.10
CA LEU A 415 -10.43 2.67 26.45
C LEU A 415 -10.06 1.49 27.35
N THR A 416 -10.24 0.25 26.88
CA THR A 416 -9.94 -0.96 27.68
C THR A 416 -8.45 -1.10 27.98
N THR A 417 -7.57 -0.80 27.01
CA THR A 417 -6.12 -0.86 27.21
C THR A 417 -5.65 0.23 28.18
N GLY A 418 -6.19 1.45 28.05
CA GLY A 418 -5.91 2.53 28.99
C GLY A 418 -6.36 2.21 30.42
N ILE A 419 -7.55 1.60 30.57
CA ILE A 419 -8.08 1.16 31.86
C ILE A 419 -7.20 0.06 32.46
N LEU A 420 -6.88 -1.01 31.70
CA LEU A 420 -6.01 -2.11 32.14
C LEU A 420 -4.63 -1.62 32.57
N LEU A 421 -4.02 -0.73 31.79
CA LEU A 421 -2.71 -0.18 32.12
C LEU A 421 -2.78 0.71 33.39
N SER A 422 -3.86 1.49 33.54
CA SER A 422 -4.10 2.26 34.77
C SER A 422 -4.20 1.35 36.01
N PHE A 423 -4.84 0.18 35.88
CA PHE A 423 -4.92 -0.81 36.95
C PHE A 423 -3.56 -1.45 37.27
N VAL A 424 -2.75 -1.78 36.25
CA VAL A 424 -1.41 -2.36 36.45
C VAL A 424 -0.46 -1.36 37.10
N ILE A 425 -0.48 -0.10 36.68
CA ILE A 425 0.30 0.98 37.30
C ILE A 425 -0.15 1.17 38.75
N LYS A 426 -1.46 1.22 39.00
CA LYS A 426 -2.02 1.36 40.34
C LYS A 426 -1.61 0.19 41.25
N ALA A 427 -1.68 -1.05 40.76
CA ALA A 427 -1.28 -2.23 41.52
C ALA A 427 0.25 -2.31 41.77
N GLY A 428 1.06 -1.83 40.82
CA GLY A 428 2.52 -1.74 41.00
C GLY A 428 2.94 -0.62 41.95
N MET A 429 2.15 0.46 42.04
CA MET A 429 2.43 1.62 42.90
C MET A 429 1.72 1.57 44.27
N SER A 430 0.69 0.74 44.44
CA SER A 430 -0.05 0.62 45.70
C SER A 430 0.84 0.17 46.87
N GLY A 431 1.90 -0.61 46.61
CA GLY A 431 2.90 -0.95 47.62
C GLY A 431 3.75 0.23 48.12
N TYR A 432 3.68 1.41 47.48
CA TYR A 432 4.37 2.64 47.86
C TYR A 432 3.41 3.74 48.34
N ALA A 433 2.12 3.65 47.98
CA ALA A 433 1.12 4.71 48.14
C ALA A 433 0.30 4.62 49.45
N ASP A 434 0.45 3.55 50.23
CA ASP A 434 -0.30 3.33 51.49
C ASP A 434 -0.07 4.40 52.58
N ALA A 435 0.81 5.38 52.34
CA ALA A 435 1.14 6.43 53.31
C ALA A 435 0.38 7.76 53.12
N SER A 436 -0.41 7.99 52.05
CA SER A 436 -1.22 9.23 51.97
C SER A 436 -2.48 9.16 51.09
N PRO A 437 -3.61 9.77 51.51
CA PRO A 437 -4.84 9.87 50.72
C PRO A 437 -4.72 10.77 49.47
N LEU A 438 -3.59 11.47 49.28
CA LEU A 438 -3.31 12.32 48.12
C LEU A 438 -2.61 11.57 46.96
N GLY A 439 -2.03 10.39 47.22
CA GLY A 439 -1.28 9.61 46.21
C GLY A 439 -2.15 9.10 45.05
N ASP A 440 -3.39 8.66 45.33
CA ASP A 440 -4.29 8.09 44.29
C ASP A 440 -4.77 9.16 43.29
N ILE A 441 -4.89 10.42 43.75
CA ILE A 441 -5.29 11.57 42.92
C ILE A 441 -4.11 12.07 42.05
N SER A 442 -2.90 12.11 42.62
CA SER A 442 -1.65 12.50 41.95
C SER A 442 -1.34 11.62 40.73
N VAL A 443 -1.40 10.30 40.91
CA VAL A 443 -1.13 9.31 39.83
C VAL A 443 -2.14 9.45 38.68
N THR A 444 -3.41 9.69 38.98
CA THR A 444 -4.46 9.84 37.96
C THR A 444 -4.24 11.10 37.11
N TYR A 445 -3.88 12.24 37.72
CA TYR A 445 -3.55 13.47 36.98
C TYR A 445 -2.28 13.32 36.16
N ALA A 446 -1.26 12.63 36.69
CA ALA A 446 -0.01 12.36 35.98
C ALA A 446 -0.25 11.52 34.72
N VAL A 447 -0.97 10.41 34.83
CA VAL A 447 -1.32 9.56 33.67
C VAL A 447 -2.13 10.35 32.64
N THR A 448 -3.12 11.13 33.09
CA THR A 448 -3.94 11.95 32.19
C THR A 448 -3.09 13.02 31.49
N GLY A 449 -2.17 13.67 32.22
CA GLY A 449 -1.22 14.63 31.66
C GLY A 449 -0.35 14.00 30.58
N GLY A 450 0.24 12.84 30.85
CA GLY A 450 1.00 12.07 29.86
C GLY A 450 0.22 11.75 28.59
N VAL A 451 -1.04 11.30 28.74
CA VAL A 451 -1.95 11.03 27.61
C VAL A 451 -2.22 12.29 26.78
N VAL A 452 -2.54 13.42 27.43
CA VAL A 452 -2.83 14.69 26.75
C VAL A 452 -1.60 15.20 26.01
N PHE A 453 -0.42 15.19 26.64
CA PHE A 453 0.82 15.64 26.00
C PHE A 453 1.22 14.79 24.81
N ALA A 454 1.14 13.46 24.93
CA ALA A 454 1.38 12.57 23.79
C ALA A 454 0.34 12.78 22.68
N ALA A 455 -0.92 13.07 23.00
CA ALA A 455 -1.96 13.39 22.02
C ALA A 455 -1.67 14.71 21.28
N VAL A 456 -1.24 15.74 22.00
CA VAL A 456 -0.84 17.04 21.44
C VAL A 456 0.38 16.87 20.55
N ALA A 457 1.43 16.20 21.03
CA ALA A 457 2.61 15.92 20.24
C ALA A 457 2.26 15.16 18.95
N ARG A 458 1.45 14.11 19.07
CA ARG A 458 0.94 13.34 17.92
C ARG A 458 0.10 14.19 16.95
N SER A 459 -0.67 15.15 17.46
CA SER A 459 -1.51 16.04 16.66
C SER A 459 -0.69 17.09 15.90
N VAL A 460 0.36 17.63 16.54
CA VAL A 460 1.34 18.50 15.90
C VAL A 460 2.10 17.72 14.82
N THR A 461 2.57 16.51 15.11
CA THR A 461 3.18 15.66 14.09
C THR A 461 2.20 15.33 12.95
N ALA A 462 0.91 15.14 13.25
CA ALA A 462 -0.12 14.92 12.23
C ALA A 462 -0.39 16.16 11.37
N SER A 463 -0.27 17.38 11.89
CA SER A 463 -0.38 18.58 11.07
C SER A 463 0.80 18.73 10.10
N TRP A 464 1.98 18.21 10.48
CA TRP A 464 3.19 18.18 9.66
C TRP A 464 3.11 17.22 8.47
N PHE A 465 2.75 15.95 8.69
CA PHE A 465 2.77 14.91 7.63
C PHE A 465 1.38 14.59 7.05
N GLY A 466 0.31 14.93 7.75
CA GLY A 466 -1.07 14.60 7.40
C GLY A 466 -1.32 13.10 7.27
N GLN A 467 -1.93 12.66 6.16
CA GLN A 467 -2.32 11.26 5.97
C GLN A 467 -1.11 10.30 5.82
N ARG A 468 0.07 10.81 5.44
CA ARG A 468 1.29 9.98 5.31
C ARG A 468 1.79 9.47 6.65
N LEU A 469 1.37 10.07 7.76
CA LEU A 469 1.69 9.60 9.11
C LEU A 469 1.04 8.24 9.48
N ALA A 470 0.19 7.71 8.60
CA ALA A 470 -0.37 6.37 8.71
C ALA A 470 0.43 5.32 7.90
N GLU A 471 1.45 5.74 7.16
CA GLU A 471 2.40 4.87 6.46
C GLU A 471 3.48 4.38 7.44
N PRO A 472 3.99 3.15 7.29
CA PRO A 472 5.01 2.60 8.17
C PRO A 472 6.32 3.38 8.04
N ARG A 473 7.09 3.44 9.12
CA ARG A 473 8.38 4.14 9.18
C ARG A 473 9.52 3.17 8.85
N ARG A 474 10.51 3.63 8.07
CA ARG A 474 11.73 2.85 7.79
C ARG A 474 12.76 3.17 8.87
N SER A 475 13.10 2.17 9.68
CA SER A 475 14.22 2.16 10.64
C SER A 475 14.54 3.53 11.25
N ALA A 476 13.86 3.89 12.34
CA ALA A 476 14.26 5.03 13.17
C ALA A 476 15.53 4.65 13.96
N ASN A 477 16.67 4.56 13.27
CA ASN A 477 17.96 4.46 13.96
C ASN A 477 18.28 5.87 14.51
N PRO A 478 18.33 6.06 15.84
CA PRO A 478 18.63 7.36 16.43
C PRO A 478 19.99 7.92 15.96
N LEU A 479 20.92 7.06 15.54
CA LEU A 479 22.24 7.44 15.03
C LEU A 479 22.21 7.98 13.59
N LEU A 480 21.12 7.79 12.84
CA LEU A 480 20.95 8.28 11.47
C LEU A 480 20.05 9.53 11.41
N PHE A 481 20.18 10.41 12.41
CA PHE A 481 19.41 11.65 12.55
C PHE A 481 19.44 12.54 11.29
N ILE A 482 20.57 12.60 10.59
CA ILE A 482 20.74 13.36 9.34
C ILE A 482 19.88 12.77 8.20
N GLN A 483 19.70 11.45 8.14
CA GLN A 483 18.84 10.81 7.14
C GLN A 483 17.37 11.05 7.45
N ALA A 484 16.99 11.01 8.73
CA ALA A 484 15.65 11.37 9.17
C ALA A 484 15.32 12.82 8.76
N LEU A 485 16.22 13.79 9.00
CA LEU A 485 16.11 15.17 8.53
C LEU A 485 15.93 15.30 7.01
N ARG A 486 16.67 14.52 6.20
CA ARG A 486 16.51 14.50 4.74
C ARG A 486 15.17 13.91 4.30
N SER A 487 14.64 12.93 5.02
CA SER A 487 13.32 12.36 4.74
C SER A 487 12.17 13.33 5.07
N LEU A 488 12.35 14.22 6.05
CA LEU A 488 11.39 15.29 6.37
C LEU A 488 11.19 16.24 5.19
N ASP A 489 12.25 16.51 4.42
CA ASP A 489 12.21 17.43 3.28
C ASP A 489 11.26 16.97 2.18
N ARG A 490 11.19 15.66 1.96
CA ARG A 490 10.37 15.04 0.91
C ARG A 490 8.88 14.91 1.26
N HIS A 491 8.50 15.00 2.54
CA HIS A 491 7.20 14.52 3.05
C HIS A 491 6.36 15.52 3.82
N ALA A 492 6.97 16.59 4.32
CA ALA A 492 6.27 17.59 5.12
C ALA A 492 5.27 18.41 4.27
N ARG A 493 4.08 18.68 4.83
CA ARG A 493 3.05 19.53 4.22
C ARG A 493 3.25 21.02 4.52
N VAL A 494 4.02 21.32 5.56
CA VAL A 494 4.34 22.68 5.99
C VAL A 494 5.37 23.30 5.04
N GLY A 495 5.23 24.60 4.77
CA GLY A 495 6.13 25.31 3.86
C GLY A 495 7.59 25.29 4.33
N PRO A 496 8.56 25.43 3.41
CA PRO A 496 9.99 25.30 3.72
C PRO A 496 10.46 26.27 4.83
N GLN A 497 9.86 27.46 4.92
CA GLN A 497 10.16 28.46 5.96
C GLN A 497 9.74 28.00 7.36
N VAL A 498 8.53 27.43 7.51
CA VAL A 498 8.03 26.89 8.80
C VAL A 498 8.88 25.71 9.25
N ARG A 499 9.36 24.91 8.29
CA ARG A 499 10.23 23.76 8.56
C ARG A 499 11.60 24.19 9.04
N LEU A 500 12.25 25.11 8.33
CA LEU A 500 13.54 25.65 8.72
C LEU A 500 13.44 26.28 10.12
N ALA A 501 12.44 27.14 10.33
CA ALA A 501 12.22 27.80 11.62
C ALA A 501 12.00 26.81 12.77
N ALA A 502 11.24 25.73 12.57
CA ALA A 502 11.01 24.74 13.61
C ALA A 502 12.23 23.83 13.88
N LEU A 503 12.99 23.46 12.84
CA LEU A 503 14.16 22.58 12.97
C LEU A 503 15.39 23.30 13.53
N THR A 504 15.60 24.57 13.17
CA THR A 504 16.71 25.37 13.70
C THR A 504 16.31 26.12 14.97
N GLY A 505 15.08 26.65 15.03
CA GLY A 505 14.59 27.42 16.17
C GLY A 505 14.13 26.56 17.35
N GLY A 506 13.69 25.32 17.12
CA GLY A 506 13.25 24.42 18.19
C GLY A 506 14.35 24.10 19.22
N PRO A 507 15.54 23.63 18.80
CA PRO A 507 16.66 23.38 19.72
C PRO A 507 17.14 24.65 20.43
N VAL A 508 17.19 25.78 19.71
CA VAL A 508 17.54 27.09 20.28
C VAL A 508 16.53 27.51 21.36
N LEU A 509 15.23 27.28 21.13
CA LEU A 509 14.18 27.56 22.10
C LEU A 509 14.34 26.70 23.36
N VAL A 510 14.68 25.41 23.23
CA VAL A 510 14.96 24.54 24.39
C VAL A 510 16.14 25.08 25.21
N VAL A 511 17.25 25.42 24.55
CA VAL A 511 18.44 25.99 25.22
C VAL A 511 18.12 27.32 25.89
N LEU A 512 17.36 28.19 25.22
CA LEU A 512 16.94 29.49 25.76
C LEU A 512 16.06 29.35 27.02
N LEU A 513 15.07 28.45 26.99
CA LEU A 513 14.18 28.20 28.13
C LEU A 513 14.94 27.64 29.34
N LEU A 514 15.91 26.74 29.10
CA LEU A 514 16.78 26.21 30.15
C LEU A 514 17.75 27.27 30.68
N ALA A 515 18.31 28.12 29.81
CA ALA A 515 19.14 29.25 30.23
C ALA A 515 18.34 30.26 31.07
N LEU A 516 17.08 30.56 30.70
CA LEU A 516 16.19 31.41 31.47
C LEU A 516 15.94 30.84 32.88
N TYR A 517 15.74 29.52 32.98
CA TYR A 517 15.61 28.83 34.26
C TYR A 517 16.86 28.97 35.15
N VAL A 518 18.06 28.87 34.57
CA VAL A 518 19.33 28.93 35.29
C VAL A 518 19.72 30.36 35.69
N PHE A 519 19.58 31.32 34.78
CA PHE A 519 20.19 32.65 34.90
C PHE A 519 19.20 33.77 35.28
N VAL A 520 17.90 33.61 35.04
CA VAL A 520 16.90 34.67 35.26
C VAL A 520 15.93 34.34 36.37
N GLY A 521 15.42 33.10 36.43
CA GLY A 521 14.53 32.69 37.51
C GLY A 521 14.20 31.20 37.46
N ARG A 522 14.21 30.55 38.64
CA ARG A 522 13.98 29.10 38.78
C ARG A 522 12.50 28.72 38.69
N ASP A 523 11.81 29.16 37.64
CA ASP A 523 10.43 28.74 37.38
C ASP A 523 10.41 27.30 36.82
N PRO A 524 9.86 26.33 37.58
CA PRO A 524 9.78 24.93 37.14
C PRO A 524 8.98 24.71 35.85
N ALA A 525 8.07 25.63 35.51
CA ALA A 525 7.28 25.57 34.28
C ALA A 525 8.17 25.63 33.02
N LEU A 526 9.33 26.30 33.09
CA LEU A 526 10.29 26.39 31.99
C LEU A 526 10.96 25.04 31.70
N VAL A 527 11.30 24.28 32.74
CA VAL A 527 11.86 22.93 32.62
C VAL A 527 10.81 21.96 32.09
N TRP A 528 9.58 22.05 32.59
CA TRP A 528 8.46 21.25 32.11
C TRP A 528 8.14 21.51 30.63
N PHE A 529 8.04 22.77 30.22
CA PHE A 529 7.71 23.13 28.84
C PHE A 529 8.83 22.77 27.86
N SER A 530 10.09 22.93 28.25
CA SER A 530 11.24 22.55 27.41
C SER A 530 11.39 21.03 27.28
N VAL A 531 11.50 20.30 28.40
CA VAL A 531 11.78 18.85 28.43
C VAL A 531 10.54 18.00 28.16
N GLY A 532 9.37 18.39 28.68
CA GLY A 532 8.12 17.65 28.53
C GLY A 532 7.23 18.11 27.37
N GLY A 533 7.48 19.30 26.81
CA GLY A 533 6.68 19.92 25.74
C GLY A 533 7.42 20.01 24.39
N VAL A 534 8.43 20.87 24.30
CA VAL A 534 9.10 21.22 23.02
C VAL A 534 9.99 20.09 22.52
N LEU A 535 10.86 19.53 23.38
CA LEU A 535 11.80 18.48 22.98
C LEU A 535 11.11 17.19 22.49
N PRO A 536 10.07 16.65 23.17
CA PRO A 536 9.35 15.47 22.72
C PRO A 536 8.67 15.69 21.36
N VAL A 537 8.10 16.86 21.12
CA VAL A 537 7.48 17.23 19.84
C VAL A 537 8.52 17.27 18.72
N LEU A 538 9.69 17.86 18.97
CA LEU A 538 10.77 17.94 17.99
C LEU A 538 11.29 16.55 17.62
N LEU A 539 11.58 15.71 18.61
CA LEU A 539 11.99 14.32 18.38
C LEU A 539 10.91 13.52 17.66
N MET A 540 9.64 13.72 18.03
CA MET A 540 8.52 13.04 17.38
C MET A 540 8.36 13.46 15.92
N ILE A 541 8.58 14.74 15.58
CA ILE A 541 8.61 15.20 14.18
C ILE A 541 9.72 14.48 13.41
N VAL A 542 10.93 14.39 13.97
CA VAL A 542 12.07 13.74 13.32
C VAL A 542 11.85 12.23 13.12
N TYR A 543 11.40 11.52 14.15
CA TYR A 543 11.22 10.06 14.09
C TYR A 543 9.92 9.61 13.43
N ALA A 544 8.97 10.50 13.21
CA ALA A 544 7.70 10.17 12.56
C ALA A 544 7.72 10.29 11.03
N ALA A 545 8.88 10.61 10.44
CA ALA A 545 9.01 10.67 8.99
C ALA A 545 8.61 9.33 8.35
N PRO A 546 7.61 9.31 7.46
CA PRO A 546 7.15 8.08 6.82
C PRO A 546 8.23 7.49 5.91
N ALA A 547 8.24 6.17 5.76
CA ALA A 547 9.03 5.54 4.69
C ALA A 547 8.46 5.97 3.34
N ASP A 548 9.33 6.34 2.40
CA ASP A 548 8.92 6.39 1.00
C ASP A 548 8.50 4.96 0.60
N THR A 549 7.21 4.70 0.37
CA THR A 549 6.71 3.41 -0.15
C THR A 549 7.28 3.11 -1.53
N VAL A 550 7.70 4.18 -2.19
CA VAL A 550 8.45 4.15 -3.41
C VAL A 550 9.81 3.50 -3.16
N ASP A 551 10.51 3.77 -2.06
CA ASP A 551 11.86 3.28 -1.73
C ASP A 551 11.82 1.87 -1.08
N ALA A 552 11.68 0.83 -1.90
CA ALA A 552 11.27 -0.52 -1.53
C ALA A 552 12.22 -1.20 -0.52
N ALA A 553 11.69 -1.52 0.66
CA ALA A 553 12.14 -2.61 1.51
C ALA A 553 11.08 -3.73 1.44
N THR A 554 11.43 -4.97 1.75
CA THR A 554 10.44 -6.06 1.74
C THR A 554 9.30 -5.78 2.76
N PRO A 555 8.05 -6.28 2.56
CA PRO A 555 6.95 -6.04 3.49
C PRO A 555 7.28 -6.40 4.95
N ASP A 556 8.08 -7.45 5.14
CA ASP A 556 8.56 -7.91 6.45
C ASP A 556 9.54 -6.92 7.10
N GLU A 557 10.42 -6.29 6.31
CA GLU A 557 11.33 -5.26 6.79
C GLU A 557 10.60 -3.96 7.13
N LEU A 558 9.56 -3.59 6.39
CA LEU A 558 8.70 -2.46 6.76
C LEU A 558 7.98 -2.72 8.09
N LEU A 559 7.51 -3.96 8.30
CA LEU A 559 6.87 -4.33 9.57
C LEU A 559 7.85 -4.29 10.74
N ARG A 560 9.05 -4.86 10.58
CA ARG A 560 10.13 -4.80 11.60
C ARG A 560 10.61 -3.37 11.83
N GLY A 561 10.73 -2.58 10.76
CA GLY A 561 11.09 -1.17 10.80
C GLY A 561 10.09 -0.34 11.60
N GLU A 562 8.80 -0.57 11.39
CA GLU A 562 7.76 0.09 12.16
C GLU A 562 7.74 -0.37 13.64
N GLN A 563 7.98 -1.66 13.92
CA GLN A 563 8.11 -2.16 15.30
C GLN A 563 9.29 -1.51 16.03
N SER A 564 10.46 -1.48 15.38
CA SER A 564 11.64 -0.80 15.90
C SER A 564 11.38 0.69 16.09
N ALA A 565 10.75 1.36 15.12
CA ALA A 565 10.44 2.78 15.24
C ALA A 565 9.44 3.09 16.37
N LEU A 566 8.47 2.21 16.60
CA LEU A 566 7.57 2.31 17.75
C LEU A 566 8.35 2.19 19.06
N ILE A 567 9.19 1.17 19.21
CA ILE A 567 10.02 0.97 20.40
C ILE A 567 10.90 2.20 20.63
N THR A 568 11.62 2.68 19.61
CA THR A 568 12.45 3.89 19.70
C THR A 568 11.63 5.12 20.12
N THR A 569 10.43 5.30 19.57
CA THR A 569 9.56 6.44 19.94
C THR A 569 9.11 6.33 21.39
N VAL A 570 8.68 5.15 21.84
CA VAL A 570 8.24 4.93 23.22
C VAL A 570 9.40 5.08 24.20
N THR A 571 10.59 4.57 23.87
CA THR A 571 11.77 4.63 24.74
C THR A 571 12.43 6.01 24.77
N LEU A 572 12.37 6.81 23.70
CA LEU A 572 13.00 8.14 23.68
C LEU A 572 12.04 9.29 23.98
N VAL A 573 10.78 9.23 23.54
CA VAL A 573 9.85 10.37 23.64
C VAL A 573 9.03 10.31 24.93
N ALA A 574 8.51 9.14 25.30
CA ALA A 574 7.63 9.03 26.47
C ALA A 574 8.35 9.36 27.80
N PRO A 575 9.61 8.93 28.03
CA PRO A 575 10.33 9.28 29.26
C PRO A 575 10.61 10.77 29.39
N LEU A 576 10.77 11.51 28.29
CA LEU A 576 10.95 12.97 28.35
C LEU A 576 9.69 13.69 28.82
N ILE A 577 8.50 13.22 28.41
CA ILE A 577 7.21 13.71 28.93
C ILE A 577 7.11 13.41 30.43
N GLY A 578 7.51 12.20 30.84
CA GLY A 578 7.63 11.84 32.26
C GLY A 578 8.59 12.72 33.03
N ALA A 579 9.82 12.87 32.54
CA ALA A 579 10.88 13.65 33.18
C ALA A 579 10.50 15.13 33.32
N GLY A 580 9.87 15.72 32.31
CA GLY A 580 9.35 17.09 32.39
C GLY A 580 8.30 17.23 33.49
N ALA A 581 7.34 16.31 33.57
CA ALA A 581 6.31 16.30 34.62
C ALA A 581 6.91 16.07 36.02
N GLY A 582 7.83 15.12 36.16
CA GLY A 582 8.49 14.86 37.45
C GLY A 582 9.35 16.02 37.94
N ALA A 583 10.12 16.63 37.03
CA ALA A 583 10.94 17.81 37.34
C ALA A 583 10.07 18.99 37.80
N PHE A 584 8.90 19.20 37.18
CA PHE A 584 7.96 20.24 37.62
C PHE A 584 7.56 20.08 39.08
N PHE A 585 7.11 18.88 39.48
CA PHE A 585 6.66 18.64 40.86
C PHE A 585 7.82 18.64 41.86
N TRP A 586 8.97 18.09 41.48
CA TRP A 586 10.16 18.08 42.34
C TRP A 586 10.68 19.50 42.60
N LEU A 587 10.81 20.32 41.55
CA LEU A 587 11.31 21.69 41.69
C LEU A 587 10.33 22.62 42.42
N ASN A 588 9.03 22.28 42.45
CA ASN A 588 8.02 22.95 43.30
C ASN A 588 7.99 22.43 44.75
N GLY A 589 8.93 21.57 45.16
CA GLY A 589 9.04 21.05 46.52
C GLY A 589 8.03 19.95 46.87
N GLY A 590 7.33 19.39 45.87
CA GLY A 590 6.37 18.31 46.07
C GLY A 590 7.02 16.92 46.18
N SER A 591 6.55 16.09 47.12
CA SER A 591 7.00 14.70 47.29
C SER A 591 6.54 13.76 46.16
N GLY A 592 5.57 14.18 45.34
CA GLY A 592 4.99 13.39 44.24
C GLY A 592 5.77 13.44 42.91
N GLY A 593 7.01 13.95 42.88
CA GLY A 593 7.80 14.07 41.64
C GLY A 593 7.98 12.75 40.89
N TRP A 594 8.23 11.65 41.61
CA TRP A 594 8.37 10.32 41.02
C TRP A 594 7.04 9.77 40.48
N GLU A 595 5.95 9.97 41.23
CA GLU A 595 4.60 9.58 40.81
C GLU A 595 4.19 10.31 39.53
N ALA A 596 4.47 11.61 39.45
CA ALA A 596 4.23 12.44 38.29
C ALA A 596 5.05 11.98 37.08
N ALA A 597 6.31 11.60 37.29
CA ALA A 597 7.19 11.11 36.23
C ALA A 597 6.71 9.77 35.67
N VAL A 598 6.48 8.78 36.54
CA VAL A 598 6.07 7.43 36.16
C VAL A 598 4.67 7.44 35.56
N GLY A 599 3.72 8.16 36.16
CA GLY A 599 2.36 8.28 35.65
C GLY A 599 2.32 8.93 34.27
N SER A 600 3.02 10.06 34.09
CA SER A 600 3.05 10.76 32.79
C SER A 600 3.79 9.96 31.72
N TRP A 601 4.88 9.28 32.07
CA TRP A 601 5.58 8.36 31.16
C TRP A 601 4.67 7.22 30.70
N ALA A 602 3.94 6.60 31.63
CA ALA A 602 3.08 5.47 31.32
C ALA A 602 1.86 5.90 30.48
N GLY A 603 1.25 7.04 30.82
CA GLY A 603 0.17 7.66 30.03
C GLY A 603 0.62 8.03 28.61
N ALA A 604 1.82 8.62 28.48
CA ALA A 604 2.40 8.93 27.18
C ALA A 604 2.72 7.68 26.36
N SER A 605 3.31 6.65 26.98
CA SER A 605 3.65 5.37 26.34
C SER A 605 2.41 4.68 25.80
N ALA A 606 1.34 4.61 26.60
CA ALA A 606 0.05 4.07 26.19
C ALA A 606 -0.48 4.78 24.94
N MET A 607 -0.52 6.12 24.98
CA MET A 607 -1.06 6.93 23.90
C MET A 607 -0.24 6.80 22.60
N LEU A 608 1.09 6.76 22.70
CA LEU A 608 1.97 6.59 21.55
C LEU A 608 1.84 5.21 20.90
N VAL A 609 1.75 4.14 21.71
CA VAL A 609 1.48 2.78 21.22
C VAL A 609 0.12 2.73 20.53
N LEU A 610 -0.93 3.29 21.14
CA LEU A 610 -2.28 3.27 20.60
C LEU A 610 -2.42 4.03 19.27
N LEU A 611 -1.67 5.12 19.09
CA LEU A 611 -1.70 5.95 17.88
C LEU A 611 -0.67 5.53 16.81
N SER A 612 0.08 4.45 17.05
CA SER A 612 1.05 3.89 16.12
C SER A 612 0.38 3.19 14.92
N PRO A 613 0.98 3.27 13.71
CA PRO A 613 0.61 2.43 12.57
C PRO A 613 0.58 0.92 12.89
N TRP A 614 1.51 0.42 13.70
CA TRP A 614 1.59 -1.01 14.04
C TRP A 614 0.41 -1.50 14.87
N SER A 615 0.00 -0.75 15.89
CA SER A 615 -1.13 -1.14 16.75
C SER A 615 -2.45 -1.10 15.97
N ARG A 616 -2.65 -0.08 15.11
CA ARG A 616 -3.79 0.01 14.21
C ARG A 616 -3.86 -1.15 13.22
N TRP A 617 -2.71 -1.51 12.65
CA TRP A 617 -2.60 -2.69 11.80
C TRP A 617 -2.90 -3.98 12.60
N THR A 618 -2.39 -4.10 13.82
CA THR A 618 -2.62 -5.26 14.69
C THR A 618 -4.10 -5.40 15.03
N LEU A 619 -4.77 -4.31 15.41
CA LEU A 619 -6.22 -4.28 15.64
C LEU A 619 -6.99 -4.66 14.36
N ALA A 620 -6.55 -4.17 13.21
CA ALA A 620 -7.14 -4.54 11.94
C ALA A 620 -7.02 -6.04 11.66
N ARG A 621 -5.82 -6.60 11.80
CA ARG A 621 -5.54 -8.03 11.69
C ARG A 621 -6.41 -8.85 12.64
N CYS A 622 -6.45 -8.50 13.92
CA CYS A 622 -7.26 -9.20 14.91
C CYS A 622 -8.75 -9.15 14.57
N SER A 623 -9.27 -7.99 14.15
CA SER A 623 -10.69 -7.84 13.79
C SER A 623 -11.07 -8.60 12.51
N LEU A 624 -10.16 -8.68 11.54
CA LEU A 624 -10.36 -9.44 10.31
C LEU A 624 -10.28 -10.95 10.58
N ALA A 625 -9.37 -11.37 11.45
CA ALA A 625 -9.27 -12.76 11.89
C ALA A 625 -10.49 -13.21 12.71
N ALA A 626 -10.94 -12.37 13.66
CA ALA A 626 -12.14 -12.64 14.45
C ALA A 626 -13.42 -12.70 13.61
N THR A 627 -13.46 -12.03 12.45
CA THR A 627 -14.59 -12.11 11.50
C THR A 627 -14.39 -13.17 10.40
N GLY A 628 -13.34 -13.99 10.48
CA GLY A 628 -13.05 -15.04 9.50
C GLY A 628 -12.64 -14.53 8.11
N ARG A 629 -12.36 -13.22 7.95
CA ARG A 629 -12.06 -12.57 6.66
C ARG A 629 -10.59 -12.61 6.29
N ALA A 630 -9.71 -12.92 7.23
CA ALA A 630 -8.28 -13.10 7.04
C ALA A 630 -7.74 -14.12 8.05
N PRO A 631 -6.59 -14.76 7.80
CA PRO A 631 -5.96 -15.63 8.79
C PRO A 631 -5.31 -14.83 9.92
N TRP A 632 -5.17 -15.45 11.10
CA TRP A 632 -4.43 -14.84 12.21
C TRP A 632 -2.97 -14.54 11.84
N PRO A 633 -2.21 -15.47 11.22
CA PRO A 633 -0.86 -15.19 10.72
C PRO A 633 -0.88 -14.53 9.33
N LEU A 634 -1.61 -13.41 9.14
CA LEU A 634 -1.81 -12.77 7.83
C LEU A 634 -0.52 -12.58 7.01
N MET A 635 0.56 -12.08 7.62
CA MET A 635 1.83 -11.89 6.89
C MET A 635 2.47 -13.19 6.43
N ALA A 636 2.34 -14.26 7.23
CA ALA A 636 2.80 -15.59 6.81
C ALA A 636 1.95 -16.12 5.65
N PHE A 637 0.62 -15.96 5.73
CA PHE A 637 -0.27 -16.33 4.63
C PHE A 637 0.05 -15.58 3.33
N LEU A 638 0.29 -14.26 3.38
CA LEU A 638 0.65 -13.48 2.20
C LEU A 638 2.03 -13.90 1.64
N ARG A 639 2.97 -14.28 2.52
CA ARG A 639 4.27 -14.82 2.12
C ARG A 639 4.11 -16.19 1.44
N ASP A 640 3.29 -17.07 2.00
CA ASP A 640 3.02 -18.39 1.44
C ASP A 640 2.26 -18.27 0.11
N ALA A 641 1.31 -17.34 -0.01
CA ALA A 641 0.62 -17.01 -1.26
C ALA A 641 1.56 -16.43 -2.33
N ARG A 642 2.59 -15.68 -1.92
CA ARG A 642 3.68 -15.23 -2.81
C ARG A 642 4.52 -16.41 -3.28
N THR A 643 4.98 -17.25 -2.36
CA THR A 643 5.74 -18.48 -2.72
C THR A 643 4.90 -19.40 -3.61
N ALA A 644 3.58 -19.39 -3.43
CA ALA A 644 2.65 -20.11 -4.27
C ALA A 644 2.32 -19.41 -5.62
N GLY A 645 2.98 -18.29 -5.95
CA GLY A 645 2.85 -17.60 -7.23
C GLY A 645 1.56 -16.79 -7.42
N LEU A 646 0.71 -16.66 -6.40
CA LEU A 646 -0.55 -15.90 -6.46
C LEU A 646 -0.31 -14.40 -6.27
N LEU A 647 0.66 -14.04 -5.43
CA LEU A 647 1.03 -12.67 -5.11
C LEU A 647 2.48 -12.37 -5.51
N GLN A 648 2.76 -11.11 -5.78
CA GLN A 648 4.10 -10.56 -5.96
C GLN A 648 4.33 -9.40 -4.99
N VAL A 649 5.59 -9.03 -4.77
CA VAL A 649 5.96 -7.89 -3.91
C VAL A 649 6.30 -6.68 -4.79
N SER A 650 5.75 -5.52 -4.43
CA SER A 650 6.04 -4.22 -5.09
C SER A 650 6.18 -3.16 -4.00
N GLY A 651 7.29 -2.44 -3.90
CA GLY A 651 7.38 -1.29 -2.95
C GLY A 651 7.07 -1.58 -1.48
N GLY A 652 7.31 -2.81 -0.99
CA GLY A 652 6.94 -3.21 0.38
C GLY A 652 5.43 -3.48 0.60
N THR A 653 4.64 -3.50 -0.47
CA THR A 653 3.26 -3.97 -0.54
C THR A 653 3.19 -5.34 -1.24
N TYR A 654 2.01 -5.96 -1.20
CA TYR A 654 1.72 -7.15 -2.02
C TYR A 654 0.80 -6.77 -3.16
N ARG A 655 1.03 -7.30 -4.35
CA ARG A 655 0.14 -7.15 -5.52
C ARG A 655 -0.30 -8.53 -5.99
N PHE A 656 -1.54 -8.67 -6.47
CA PHE A 656 -1.93 -9.89 -7.18
C PHE A 656 -1.10 -10.00 -8.45
N ARG A 657 -0.44 -11.15 -8.63
CA ARG A 657 0.52 -11.32 -9.74
C ARG A 657 -0.14 -11.16 -11.10
N ASN A 658 -1.43 -11.47 -11.19
CA ASN A 658 -2.23 -11.21 -12.38
C ASN A 658 -3.52 -10.45 -12.05
N ARG A 659 -3.81 -9.40 -12.83
CA ARG A 659 -5.03 -8.60 -12.69
C ARG A 659 -6.30 -9.41 -12.97
N ARG A 660 -6.28 -10.34 -13.95
CA ARG A 660 -7.43 -11.22 -14.23
C ARG A 660 -7.76 -12.11 -13.04
N LEU A 661 -6.73 -12.62 -12.34
CA LEU A 661 -6.94 -13.40 -11.12
C LEU A 661 -7.58 -12.55 -10.02
N GLN A 662 -7.13 -11.31 -9.83
CA GLN A 662 -7.77 -10.38 -8.89
C GLN A 662 -9.23 -10.10 -9.25
N GLU A 663 -9.51 -9.81 -10.52
CA GLU A 663 -10.87 -9.51 -11.00
C GLU A 663 -11.80 -10.71 -10.81
N HIS A 664 -11.33 -11.91 -11.14
CA HIS A 664 -12.06 -13.16 -10.95
C HIS A 664 -12.40 -13.44 -9.48
N LEU A 665 -11.39 -13.39 -8.59
CA LEU A 665 -11.56 -13.60 -7.15
C LEU A 665 -12.46 -12.53 -6.52
N ALA A 666 -12.40 -11.29 -7.01
CA ALA A 666 -13.31 -10.21 -6.56
C ALA A 666 -14.75 -10.46 -7.03
N GLY A 667 -14.93 -10.97 -8.26
CA GLY A 667 -16.21 -11.30 -8.88
C GLY A 667 -16.98 -12.38 -8.12
N GLN A 668 -16.33 -13.52 -7.82
CA GLN A 668 -16.93 -14.62 -7.05
C GLN A 668 -17.61 -14.13 -5.76
N ARG A 669 -16.93 -13.26 -5.01
CA ARG A 669 -17.44 -12.75 -3.73
C ARG A 669 -18.50 -11.66 -3.87
N ALA A 670 -18.52 -10.97 -5.02
CA ALA A 670 -19.59 -10.03 -5.34
C ALA A 670 -20.89 -10.78 -5.67
N GLU A 671 -20.80 -11.89 -6.41
CA GLU A 671 -21.95 -12.74 -6.75
C GLU A 671 -22.54 -13.45 -5.53
N GLU A 672 -21.72 -14.00 -4.64
CA GLU A 672 -22.14 -14.57 -3.34
C GLU A 672 -22.92 -13.56 -2.48
N ARG A 673 -22.55 -12.27 -2.55
CA ARG A 673 -23.24 -11.20 -1.81
C ARG A 673 -24.45 -10.66 -2.55
N GLY A 674 -24.42 -10.64 -3.89
CA GLY A 674 -25.54 -10.21 -4.73
C GLY A 674 -26.74 -11.15 -4.58
N THR A 675 -26.48 -12.46 -4.50
CA THR A 675 -27.50 -13.47 -4.17
C THR A 675 -28.06 -13.27 -2.76
N ALA A 676 -27.22 -12.98 -1.76
CA ALA A 676 -27.67 -12.71 -0.38
C ALA A 676 -28.37 -11.34 -0.18
N ALA A 677 -28.09 -10.34 -1.03
CA ALA A 677 -28.65 -8.98 -0.95
C ALA A 677 -29.83 -8.74 -1.89
N SER A 678 -30.30 -9.78 -2.61
CA SER A 678 -31.45 -9.75 -3.52
C SER A 678 -32.81 -9.56 -2.83
N SER A 679 -32.85 -9.26 -1.53
CA SER A 679 -34.00 -8.63 -0.89
C SER A 679 -34.08 -7.17 -1.34
N GLU A 680 -34.95 -6.90 -2.32
CA GLU A 680 -35.20 -5.60 -2.93
C GLU A 680 -35.41 -4.50 -1.85
N PRO A 681 -34.52 -3.49 -1.74
CA PRO A 681 -34.69 -2.42 -0.77
C PRO A 681 -35.85 -1.51 -1.17
N ALA A 682 -36.76 -1.26 -0.21
CA ALA A 682 -38.00 -0.52 -0.38
C ALA A 682 -37.87 0.76 -1.26
N PRO A 683 -38.85 1.04 -2.14
CA PRO A 683 -38.85 2.21 -3.00
C PRO A 683 -38.82 3.50 -2.17
N LEU A 684 -38.06 4.50 -2.65
CA LEU A 684 -38.06 5.83 -2.03
C LEU A 684 -39.43 6.50 -2.29
N PRO A 685 -40.08 7.10 -1.28
CA PRO A 685 -41.33 7.85 -1.49
C PRO A 685 -41.08 9.08 -2.36
N ALA A 686 -42.07 9.43 -3.19
CA ALA A 686 -41.97 10.56 -4.11
C ALA A 686 -41.83 11.90 -3.35
N LEU A 687 -40.99 12.81 -3.84
CA LEU A 687 -40.80 14.14 -3.24
C LEU A 687 -42.10 14.96 -3.16
N ALA A 688 -43.02 14.74 -4.10
CA ALA A 688 -44.36 15.34 -4.13
C ALA A 688 -45.23 14.96 -2.92
N ASP A 689 -45.03 13.76 -2.36
CA ASP A 689 -45.79 13.28 -1.20
C ASP A 689 -45.23 13.84 0.12
N SER A 690 -44.08 14.51 0.06
CA SER A 690 -43.45 15.09 1.24
C SER A 690 -44.06 16.46 1.58
N ARG A 691 -44.58 16.64 2.80
CA ARG A 691 -45.08 17.93 3.32
C ARG A 691 -44.00 19.05 3.39
N ARG A 692 -42.77 18.80 2.93
CA ARG A 692 -41.60 19.69 3.05
C ARG A 692 -41.20 20.36 1.73
N PHE A 693 -41.65 19.80 0.60
CA PHE A 693 -41.30 20.25 -0.74
C PHE A 693 -42.57 20.39 -1.59
N THR A 694 -42.70 21.50 -2.30
CA THR A 694 -43.69 21.73 -3.34
C THR A 694 -42.99 21.53 -4.68
N VAL A 695 -43.54 20.63 -5.51
CA VAL A 695 -43.04 20.34 -6.85
C VAL A 695 -44.00 20.97 -7.84
N GLU A 696 -43.47 21.79 -8.74
CA GLU A 696 -44.20 22.35 -9.89
C GLU A 696 -43.51 21.85 -11.15
N ARG A 697 -44.25 21.14 -12.01
CA ARG A 697 -43.75 20.62 -13.28
C ARG A 697 -44.67 21.10 -14.39
N THR A 698 -44.10 21.84 -15.33
CA THR A 698 -44.74 22.25 -16.59
C THR A 698 -43.91 21.74 -17.77
N ALA A 699 -44.36 21.97 -19.01
CA ALA A 699 -43.59 21.63 -20.20
C ALA A 699 -42.24 22.38 -20.30
N ASP A 700 -42.17 23.58 -19.70
CA ASP A 700 -41.04 24.50 -19.85
C ASP A 700 -40.07 24.50 -18.66
N HIS A 701 -40.54 24.09 -17.47
CA HIS A 701 -39.69 24.05 -16.28
C HIS A 701 -40.14 23.01 -15.24
N TYR A 702 -39.16 22.52 -14.47
CA TYR A 702 -39.37 21.75 -13.25
C TYR A 702 -38.80 22.51 -12.05
N ARG A 703 -39.65 22.81 -11.08
CA ARG A 703 -39.31 23.62 -9.91
C ARG A 703 -39.63 22.88 -8.62
N LEU A 704 -38.58 22.57 -7.87
CA LEU A 704 -38.64 22.02 -6.53
C LEU A 704 -38.41 23.15 -5.53
N ARG A 705 -39.43 23.54 -4.78
CA ARG A 705 -39.32 24.51 -3.68
C ARG A 705 -39.50 23.81 -2.36
N GLY A 706 -38.66 24.12 -1.38
CA GLY A 706 -38.84 23.59 -0.04
C GLY A 706 -38.09 24.35 1.02
N ARG A 707 -38.34 23.99 2.26
CA ARG A 707 -37.67 24.55 3.43
C ARG A 707 -37.04 23.41 4.21
N SER A 708 -35.73 23.29 4.10
CA SER A 708 -34.99 22.26 4.83
C SER A 708 -34.34 22.84 6.08
N ARG A 709 -34.50 22.13 7.20
CA ARG A 709 -33.77 22.39 8.43
C ARG A 709 -32.74 21.27 8.56
N ARG A 710 -31.47 21.63 8.46
CA ARG A 710 -30.39 20.73 8.88
C ARG A 710 -30.19 20.94 10.36
N LEU A 711 -30.57 19.94 11.16
CA LEU A 711 -30.09 19.86 12.53
C LEU A 711 -28.64 19.35 12.44
N PRO A 712 -27.63 20.14 12.84
CA PRO A 712 -26.32 19.55 13.08
C PRO A 712 -26.56 18.52 14.19
N LEU A 713 -26.36 17.24 13.91
CA LEU A 713 -26.30 16.19 14.94
C LEU A 713 -24.85 15.80 15.25
N ALA A 714 -23.90 16.39 14.52
CA ALA A 714 -22.49 16.13 14.69
C ALA A 714 -21.98 16.53 16.08
N HIS A 715 -22.57 17.55 16.72
CA HIS A 715 -22.17 17.96 18.07
C HIS A 715 -22.48 16.90 19.12
N TRP A 716 -23.50 16.06 18.93
CA TRP A 716 -23.80 14.93 19.83
C TRP A 716 -22.66 13.90 19.87
N THR A 717 -21.89 13.73 18.79
CA THR A 717 -20.72 12.83 18.82
C THR A 717 -19.60 13.40 19.69
N ALA A 718 -19.36 14.71 19.64
CA ALA A 718 -18.37 15.38 20.48
C ALA A 718 -18.83 15.42 21.95
N LEU A 719 -20.08 15.81 22.19
CA LEU A 719 -20.65 15.88 23.54
C LEU A 719 -20.79 14.50 24.18
N GLY A 720 -21.15 13.47 23.41
CA GLY A 720 -21.17 12.08 23.87
C GLY A 720 -19.78 11.55 24.21
N THR A 721 -18.74 12.00 23.50
CA THR A 721 -17.34 11.67 23.84
C THR A 721 -16.93 12.31 25.16
N ILE A 722 -17.31 13.58 25.37
CA ILE A 722 -17.03 14.31 26.62
C ILE A 722 -17.83 13.69 27.79
N MET A 723 -19.11 13.39 27.59
CA MET A 723 -19.95 12.72 28.58
C MET A 723 -19.41 11.33 28.92
N GLY A 724 -19.02 10.53 27.92
CA GLY A 724 -18.37 9.24 28.12
C GLY A 724 -17.06 9.35 28.91
N PHE A 725 -16.26 10.39 28.66
CA PHE A 725 -15.08 10.69 29.46
C PHE A 725 -15.44 10.94 30.94
N PHE A 726 -16.49 11.72 31.23
CA PHE A 726 -16.93 11.96 32.61
C PHE A 726 -17.54 10.72 33.27
N VAL A 727 -18.33 9.91 32.54
CA VAL A 727 -18.84 8.62 33.05
C VAL A 727 -17.70 7.69 33.44
N VAL A 728 -16.68 7.56 32.59
CA VAL A 728 -15.50 6.75 32.90
C VAL A 728 -14.74 7.33 34.09
N ARG A 729 -14.52 8.66 34.12
CA ARG A 729 -13.89 9.35 35.25
C ARG A 729 -14.63 9.08 36.56
N PHE A 730 -15.95 9.17 36.60
CA PHE A 730 -16.76 9.01 37.81
C PHE A 730 -16.91 7.55 38.24
N SER A 731 -16.93 6.61 37.30
CA SER A 731 -16.78 5.17 37.58
C SER A 731 -15.44 4.83 38.21
N VAL A 732 -14.37 5.52 37.81
CA VAL A 732 -13.03 5.29 38.36
C VAL A 732 -12.85 6.00 39.70
N SER A 733 -13.41 7.20 39.88
CA SER A 733 -13.31 7.96 41.14
C SER A 733 -14.34 7.56 42.20
N GLY A 734 -15.32 6.71 41.87
CA GLY A 734 -16.39 6.29 42.79
C GLY A 734 -17.37 7.40 43.18
N GLN A 735 -17.34 8.56 42.51
CA GLN A 735 -18.08 9.77 42.87
C GLN A 735 -19.57 9.74 42.48
N TRP A 736 -20.15 8.57 42.24
CA TRP A 736 -21.55 8.41 41.84
C TRP A 736 -22.57 8.85 42.90
N GLN A 737 -22.15 8.91 44.17
CA GLN A 737 -22.98 9.34 45.29
C GLN A 737 -23.03 10.86 45.47
N ASP A 738 -22.14 11.62 44.82
CA ASP A 738 -22.13 13.09 44.88
C ASP A 738 -23.17 13.67 43.90
N PRO A 739 -24.18 14.44 44.37
CA PRO A 739 -25.17 15.09 43.52
C PRO A 739 -24.56 16.00 42.44
N ALA A 740 -23.40 16.60 42.70
CA ALA A 740 -22.70 17.48 41.75
C ALA A 740 -22.19 16.71 40.52
N THR A 741 -21.83 15.43 40.69
CA THR A 741 -21.43 14.52 39.61
C THR A 741 -22.55 14.33 38.57
N TRP A 742 -23.78 14.20 39.05
CA TRP A 742 -24.96 14.07 38.19
C TRP A 742 -25.25 15.36 37.41
N LEU A 743 -25.03 16.53 38.02
CA LEU A 743 -25.16 17.81 37.32
C LEU A 743 -24.17 17.93 36.15
N VAL A 744 -22.92 17.47 36.31
CA VAL A 744 -21.92 17.46 35.22
C VAL A 744 -22.31 16.50 34.10
N LEU A 745 -22.85 15.32 34.42
CA LEU A 745 -23.32 14.37 33.42
C LEU A 745 -24.57 14.86 32.68
N LEU A 746 -25.48 15.56 33.37
CA LEU A 746 -26.69 16.13 32.79
C LEU A 746 -26.43 17.44 32.01
N PHE A 747 -25.34 18.15 32.32
CA PHE A 747 -24.97 19.39 31.66
C PHE A 747 -24.67 19.20 30.17
N TRP A 748 -23.93 18.15 29.78
CA TRP A 748 -23.58 17.89 28.38
C TRP A 748 -24.78 17.56 27.47
N PRO A 749 -25.72 16.67 27.85
CA PRO A 749 -26.94 16.47 27.10
C PRO A 749 -27.86 17.70 27.15
N PHE A 750 -27.85 18.50 28.23
CA PHE A 750 -28.56 19.78 28.28
C PHE A 750 -28.00 20.78 27.26
N VAL A 751 -26.68 20.93 27.15
CA VAL A 751 -26.01 21.75 26.12
C VAL A 751 -26.31 21.20 24.71
N GLY A 752 -26.27 19.88 24.53
CA GLY A 752 -26.62 19.24 23.27
C GLY A 752 -28.06 19.51 22.84
N ALA A 753 -29.00 19.42 23.79
CA ALA A 753 -30.40 19.75 23.60
C ALA A 753 -30.59 21.24 23.32
N LEU A 754 -29.90 22.14 24.03
CA LEU A 754 -29.94 23.58 23.79
C LEU A 754 -29.44 23.93 22.38
N ILE A 755 -28.35 23.31 21.92
CA ILE A 755 -27.85 23.49 20.54
C ILE A 755 -28.87 22.96 19.52
N THR A 756 -29.51 21.82 19.80
CA THR A 756 -30.56 21.25 18.93
C THR A 756 -31.81 22.13 18.91
N VAL A 757 -32.24 22.67 20.05
CA VAL A 757 -33.36 23.61 20.19
C VAL A 757 -33.03 24.95 19.53
N ALA A 758 -31.84 25.50 19.72
CA ALA A 758 -31.38 26.70 19.02
C ALA A 758 -31.34 26.50 17.50
N GLY A 759 -30.85 25.33 17.03
CA GLY A 759 -30.94 24.92 15.64
C GLY A 759 -32.40 24.73 15.15
N PHE A 760 -33.30 24.36 16.05
CA PHE A 760 -34.75 24.28 15.83
C PHE A 760 -35.47 25.64 15.96
N LEU A 761 -34.87 26.67 16.53
CA LEU A 761 -35.42 28.02 16.57
C LEU A 761 -34.91 28.85 15.38
N MET A 762 -33.75 28.51 14.81
CA MET A 762 -33.25 29.16 13.60
C MET A 762 -34.20 29.00 12.39
N PRO A 763 -34.36 30.04 11.56
CA PRO A 763 -35.25 30.02 10.41
C PRO A 763 -34.86 28.92 9.40
N ARG A 764 -35.86 28.19 8.88
CA ARG A 764 -35.63 27.14 7.87
C ARG A 764 -34.96 27.74 6.64
N ARG A 765 -33.93 27.09 6.10
CA ARG A 765 -33.27 27.57 4.89
C ARG A 765 -34.15 27.27 3.69
N ARG A 766 -34.40 28.30 2.87
CA ARG A 766 -35.02 28.13 1.55
C ARG A 766 -34.11 27.25 0.70
N MET A 767 -34.69 26.20 0.12
CA MET A 767 -34.06 25.32 -0.84
C MET A 767 -34.92 25.33 -2.09
N GLU A 768 -34.34 25.69 -3.22
CA GLU A 768 -35.05 25.78 -4.48
C GLU A 768 -34.15 25.21 -5.57
N LEU A 769 -34.68 24.29 -6.36
CA LEU A 769 -34.05 23.79 -7.58
C LEU A 769 -35.01 24.09 -8.73
N GLU A 770 -34.49 24.67 -9.79
CA GLU A 770 -35.24 25.00 -11.00
C GLU A 770 -34.46 24.46 -12.19
N LEU A 771 -35.08 23.56 -12.94
CA LEU A 771 -34.59 23.02 -14.21
C LEU A 771 -35.44 23.66 -15.31
N THR A 772 -34.79 24.30 -16.28
CA THR A 772 -35.45 24.86 -17.47
C THR A 772 -34.77 24.31 -18.72
N ARG A 773 -35.27 24.67 -19.91
CA ARG A 773 -34.60 24.36 -21.18
C ARG A 773 -33.23 25.04 -21.34
N ASP A 774 -32.94 26.09 -20.57
CA ASP A 774 -31.70 26.87 -20.66
C ASP A 774 -30.63 26.44 -19.65
N GLY A 775 -31.02 25.90 -18.49
CA GLY A 775 -30.06 25.51 -17.46
C GLY A 775 -30.65 24.94 -16.19
N VAL A 776 -29.79 24.78 -15.18
CA VAL A 776 -30.14 24.40 -13.81
C VAL A 776 -29.76 25.51 -12.83
N THR A 777 -30.75 25.99 -12.07
CA THR A 777 -30.58 26.95 -10.99
C THR A 777 -30.87 26.30 -9.64
N SER A 778 -30.00 26.54 -8.66
CA SER A 778 -30.14 26.08 -7.29
C SER A 778 -29.96 27.24 -6.31
N VAL A 779 -30.92 27.41 -5.39
CA VAL A 779 -30.88 28.39 -4.30
C VAL A 779 -30.89 27.65 -2.97
N ILE A 780 -29.87 27.87 -2.14
CA ILE A 780 -29.78 27.30 -0.79
C ILE A 780 -29.42 28.41 0.21
N GLY A 781 -30.36 28.76 1.08
CA GLY A 781 -30.20 29.89 1.99
C GLY A 781 -30.06 31.21 1.21
N ARG A 782 -28.93 31.92 1.41
CA ARG A 782 -28.60 33.15 0.66
C ARG A 782 -27.81 32.90 -0.63
N GLY A 783 -27.40 31.67 -0.91
CA GLY A 783 -26.58 31.34 -2.08
C GLY A 783 -27.44 30.92 -3.27
N ARG A 784 -27.36 31.65 -4.38
CA ARG A 784 -27.91 31.27 -5.69
C ARG A 784 -26.77 30.81 -6.60
N ARG A 785 -27.00 29.73 -7.35
CA ARG A 785 -26.08 29.17 -8.34
C ARG A 785 -26.88 28.84 -9.59
N SER A 786 -26.37 29.22 -10.75
CA SER A 786 -26.98 28.91 -12.04
C SER A 786 -25.93 28.33 -12.97
N TYR A 787 -26.30 27.31 -13.73
CA TYR A 787 -25.47 26.64 -14.70
C TYR A 787 -26.26 26.48 -15.99
N GLU A 788 -25.80 27.09 -17.07
CA GLU A 788 -26.45 26.99 -18.38
C GLU A 788 -26.06 25.66 -19.06
N TRP A 789 -27.01 24.99 -19.70
CA TRP A 789 -26.76 23.67 -20.28
C TRP A 789 -25.71 23.66 -21.38
N ARG A 790 -25.51 24.78 -22.10
CA ARG A 790 -24.43 24.93 -23.10
C ARG A 790 -23.03 24.81 -22.49
N HIS A 791 -22.90 25.09 -21.20
CA HIS A 791 -21.63 25.03 -20.47
C HIS A 791 -21.50 23.78 -19.60
N VAL A 792 -22.53 22.94 -19.54
CA VAL A 792 -22.55 21.72 -18.72
C VAL A 792 -22.22 20.52 -19.61
N GLU A 793 -21.14 19.84 -19.26
CA GLU A 793 -20.71 18.60 -19.92
C GLU A 793 -21.50 17.41 -19.37
N GLU A 794 -21.61 17.32 -18.04
CA GLU A 794 -22.23 16.18 -17.35
C GLU A 794 -22.91 16.64 -16.06
N ILE A 795 -24.09 16.07 -15.75
CA ILE A 795 -24.77 16.20 -14.46
C ILE A 795 -25.02 14.80 -13.89
N THR A 796 -24.55 14.56 -12.67
CA THR A 796 -24.65 13.23 -12.04
C THR A 796 -24.67 13.30 -10.52
N VAL A 797 -25.03 12.18 -9.88
CA VAL A 797 -24.97 12.05 -8.42
C VAL A 797 -23.62 11.50 -8.02
N ARG A 798 -22.85 12.32 -7.30
CA ARG A 798 -21.57 11.90 -6.73
C ARG A 798 -21.54 12.12 -5.24
N ARG A 799 -20.68 11.36 -4.57
CA ARG A 799 -20.30 11.66 -3.18
C ARG A 799 -19.62 13.03 -3.15
N ALA A 800 -20.02 13.89 -2.21
CA ALA A 800 -19.51 15.25 -2.19
C ALA A 800 -18.06 15.28 -1.65
N ILE A 801 -17.13 15.94 -2.35
CA ILE A 801 -15.77 16.16 -1.85
C ILE A 801 -15.61 17.65 -1.52
N VAL A 802 -15.55 18.00 -0.24
CA VAL A 802 -15.45 19.40 0.21
C VAL A 802 -14.02 19.70 0.62
N ARG A 803 -13.34 20.60 -0.09
CA ARG A 803 -11.93 21.00 0.16
C ARG A 803 -10.96 19.79 0.18
N GLY A 804 -11.13 18.87 -0.78
CA GLY A 804 -10.29 17.67 -0.89
C GLY A 804 -10.56 16.60 0.17
N ARG A 805 -11.68 16.68 0.89
CA ARG A 805 -12.12 15.67 1.87
C ARG A 805 -13.43 15.06 1.43
N ASP A 806 -13.53 13.73 1.50
CA ASP A 806 -14.78 12.98 1.31
C ASP A 806 -15.81 13.40 2.37
N ALA A 807 -16.85 14.13 1.93
CA ALA A 807 -17.98 14.46 2.76
C ALA A 807 -18.94 13.27 2.73
N ARG A 808 -19.35 12.79 3.91
CA ARG A 808 -20.21 11.62 4.08
C ARG A 808 -21.67 11.87 3.64
N PHE A 809 -21.90 12.46 2.48
CA PHE A 809 -23.20 12.65 1.86
C PHE A 809 -23.06 12.76 0.33
N TYR A 810 -24.10 12.39 -0.40
CA TYR A 810 -24.23 12.51 -1.85
C TYR A 810 -24.86 13.85 -2.23
N ALA A 811 -24.48 14.34 -3.40
CA ALA A 811 -25.02 15.56 -3.99
C ALA A 811 -25.14 15.39 -5.50
N LEU A 812 -26.14 16.05 -6.07
CA LEU A 812 -26.21 16.33 -7.50
C LEU A 812 -25.12 17.36 -7.83
N GLN A 813 -24.26 17.02 -8.79
CA GLN A 813 -23.10 17.81 -9.18
C GLN A 813 -23.04 17.96 -10.71
N VAL A 814 -22.51 19.08 -11.17
CA VAL A 814 -22.29 19.37 -12.61
C VAL A 814 -20.80 19.49 -12.91
N ARG A 815 -20.37 18.97 -14.06
CA ARG A 815 -19.07 19.22 -14.67
C ARG A 815 -19.25 20.24 -15.78
N LEU A 816 -18.39 21.26 -15.80
CA LEU A 816 -18.45 22.35 -16.78
C LEU A 816 -17.39 22.16 -17.86
N LEU A 817 -17.70 22.59 -19.09
CA LEU A 817 -16.74 22.67 -20.20
C LEU A 817 -15.61 23.65 -19.88
N ALA A 818 -14.46 23.51 -20.56
CA ALA A 818 -13.24 24.24 -20.25
C ALA A 818 -13.36 25.78 -20.41
N ASP A 819 -14.27 26.21 -21.29
CA ASP A 819 -14.57 27.60 -21.65
C ASP A 819 -15.68 28.25 -20.79
N ALA A 820 -16.30 27.49 -19.89
CA ALA A 820 -17.40 27.97 -19.07
C ALA A 820 -16.98 29.04 -18.03
N PRO A 821 -17.85 30.04 -17.76
CA PRO A 821 -17.60 31.03 -16.69
C PRO A 821 -17.51 30.35 -15.32
N ARG A 822 -16.40 30.59 -14.61
CA ARG A 822 -16.08 29.86 -13.37
C ARG A 822 -16.99 30.29 -12.21
N PRO A 823 -17.74 29.36 -11.59
CA PRO A 823 -18.54 29.63 -10.40
C PRO A 823 -17.67 30.06 -9.20
N PRO A 824 -18.25 30.73 -8.19
CA PRO A 824 -17.53 31.10 -6.98
C PRO A 824 -16.91 29.88 -6.27
N ARG A 825 -15.69 30.05 -5.71
CA ARG A 825 -14.89 28.98 -5.08
C ARG A 825 -15.65 28.10 -4.08
N ARG A 826 -16.68 28.63 -3.41
CA ARG A 826 -17.51 27.90 -2.42
C ARG A 826 -18.41 26.82 -3.05
N SER A 827 -18.56 26.80 -4.37
CA SER A 827 -19.37 25.82 -5.11
C SER A 827 -18.55 24.63 -5.62
N ARG A 828 -17.21 24.69 -5.54
CA ARG A 828 -16.30 23.66 -6.06
C ARG A 828 -16.25 22.44 -5.14
N MET A 829 -16.44 21.26 -5.72
CA MET A 829 -16.46 19.96 -5.03
C MET A 829 -15.28 19.04 -5.43
N GLY A 830 -14.20 19.58 -6.01
CA GLY A 830 -13.02 18.81 -6.49
C GLY A 830 -13.12 18.42 -7.97
N GLU A 831 -11.99 18.14 -8.63
CA GLU A 831 -11.93 17.56 -9.99
C GLU A 831 -12.80 18.23 -11.08
N GLY A 832 -13.02 19.56 -10.99
CA GLY A 832 -13.86 20.28 -11.95
C GLY A 832 -15.38 20.18 -11.72
N TRP A 833 -15.81 19.53 -10.63
CA TRP A 833 -17.21 19.38 -10.26
C TRP A 833 -17.72 20.52 -9.39
N PHE A 834 -18.97 20.92 -9.64
CA PHE A 834 -19.67 21.97 -8.92
C PHE A 834 -20.99 21.48 -8.35
N PHE A 835 -21.30 21.97 -7.15
CA PHE A 835 -22.46 21.54 -6.40
C PHE A 835 -23.77 22.15 -6.90
N VAL A 836 -24.79 21.29 -7.10
CA VAL A 836 -26.17 21.70 -7.40
C VAL A 836 -27.09 21.49 -6.19
N LEU A 837 -27.32 20.25 -5.78
CA LEU A 837 -28.33 19.90 -4.75
C LEU A 837 -27.80 18.83 -3.81
N PRO A 838 -27.98 18.92 -2.48
CA PRO A 838 -27.62 17.84 -1.58
C PRO A 838 -28.70 16.75 -1.56
N LEU A 839 -28.30 15.48 -1.62
CA LEU A 839 -29.18 14.30 -1.56
C LEU A 839 -29.09 13.52 -0.24
N GLY A 840 -28.13 13.86 0.64
CA GLY A 840 -28.01 13.24 1.97
C GLY A 840 -27.20 11.95 1.92
N LEU A 841 -27.59 10.91 2.65
CA LEU A 841 -26.80 9.67 2.75
C LEU A 841 -27.00 8.68 1.59
N SER A 842 -27.95 8.94 0.69
CA SER A 842 -28.30 8.07 -0.43
C SER A 842 -27.83 8.62 -1.77
N SER A 843 -27.33 7.75 -2.65
CA SER A 843 -26.99 8.06 -4.05
C SER A 843 -28.20 8.07 -4.98
N ARG A 844 -29.37 7.65 -4.49
CA ARG A 844 -30.60 7.57 -5.28
C ARG A 844 -31.23 8.95 -5.42
N VAL A 845 -31.72 9.22 -6.62
CA VAL A 845 -32.56 10.39 -6.91
C VAL A 845 -34.02 9.95 -6.89
N ASP A 846 -34.87 10.82 -6.39
CA ASP A 846 -36.32 10.69 -6.48
C ASP A 846 -36.76 10.45 -7.95
N PRO A 847 -37.72 9.55 -8.22
CA PRO A 847 -38.15 9.21 -9.59
C PRO A 847 -38.63 10.41 -10.41
N GLN A 848 -39.32 11.39 -9.80
CA GLN A 848 -39.81 12.57 -10.52
C GLN A 848 -38.67 13.52 -10.87
N LEU A 849 -37.73 13.73 -9.93
CA LEU A 849 -36.53 14.52 -10.21
C LEU A 849 -35.64 13.83 -11.26
N ALA A 850 -35.52 12.50 -11.23
CA ALA A 850 -34.79 11.76 -12.25
C ALA A 850 -35.44 11.89 -13.63
N ALA A 851 -36.77 11.80 -13.71
CA ALA A 851 -37.52 12.02 -14.95
C ALA A 851 -37.36 13.46 -15.48
N ALA A 852 -37.39 14.46 -14.59
CA ALA A 852 -37.14 15.86 -14.97
C ALA A 852 -35.70 16.10 -15.43
N LEU A 853 -34.71 15.48 -14.80
CA LEU A 853 -33.32 15.56 -15.25
C LEU A 853 -33.13 14.91 -16.62
N ALA A 854 -33.78 13.77 -16.88
CA ALA A 854 -33.77 13.15 -18.20
C ALA A 854 -34.41 14.04 -19.28
N ASP A 855 -35.49 14.74 -18.96
CA ASP A 855 -36.25 15.61 -19.87
C ASP A 855 -35.51 16.93 -20.18
N PHE A 856 -35.03 17.63 -19.14
CA PHE A 856 -34.40 18.96 -19.30
C PHE A 856 -32.89 18.91 -19.56
N ALA A 857 -32.16 17.97 -18.95
CA ALA A 857 -30.71 17.86 -19.16
C ALA A 857 -30.37 16.93 -20.35
N GLY A 858 -31.29 16.04 -20.73
CA GLY A 858 -31.13 15.12 -21.85
C GLY A 858 -29.93 14.19 -21.66
N PRO A 859 -29.03 14.06 -22.67
CA PRO A 859 -27.88 13.15 -22.62
C PRO A 859 -26.83 13.54 -21.57
N ARG A 860 -26.91 14.75 -21.00
CA ARG A 860 -25.98 15.22 -19.96
C ARG A 860 -26.23 14.54 -18.62
N TRP A 861 -27.44 14.00 -18.39
CA TRP A 861 -27.82 13.35 -17.14
C TRP A 861 -27.44 11.87 -17.15
N THR A 862 -26.69 11.43 -16.14
CA THR A 862 -26.34 10.02 -15.94
C THR A 862 -26.96 9.50 -14.64
N SER A 863 -27.89 8.55 -14.74
CA SER A 863 -28.49 7.89 -13.57
C SER A 863 -27.47 6.93 -12.94
N SER A 864 -27.24 7.05 -11.63
CA SER A 864 -26.25 6.29 -10.85
C SER A 864 -26.56 4.78 -10.67
N SER A 865 -27.30 4.15 -11.58
CA SER A 865 -27.70 2.74 -11.51
C SER A 865 -27.13 1.85 -12.63
N GLY A 866 -26.14 2.30 -13.41
CA GLY A 866 -25.50 1.44 -14.40
C GLY A 866 -24.15 1.97 -14.87
N GLY A 867 -23.08 1.27 -14.47
CA GLY A 867 -21.79 1.17 -15.17
C GLY A 867 -20.97 2.45 -15.40
N ARG A 868 -19.86 2.57 -14.68
CA ARG A 868 -18.51 2.31 -15.23
C ARG A 868 -17.49 2.22 -14.10
#